data_AF-A0A7Y3T927-F1
#
_entry.id   AF-A0A7Y3T927-F1
#
_cell.length_a   1.000
_cell.length_b   1.000
_cell.length_c   1.000
_cell.angle_alpha   90.00
_cell.angle_beta   90.00
_cell.angle_gamma   90.00
#
_symmetry.space_group_name_H-M   'P 1'
#
loop_
_entity.id
_entity.type
_entity.pdbx_description
1 polymer ?
#
loop_
_entity_poly.entity_id
_entity_poly.type
_entity_poly.pdbx_seq_one_letter_code
_entity_poly.pdbx_strand_id
1 'polypeptide(L)'
;MAHTIIAQGKVIRLFIAAIIAIILALLPVSQGRTQDLPPYQTLEVRRLCAPTQISRTPGQRANQTGNQTGHILLNSGGEVRLVDITFGPDRRPYFAVDYATGKGLERAKGFVPIENASNFCGFSQRAENGQPFVSPPNTCHLIAAVAPSLAALNSQARALAAFRPSMAAYLQSDGHYALSLGLLNIKASSSILARATRLPENSHCSTGNAFIASLVKTGSAFSQPEKAGYASTEERLAAAGALLQAAAQTQDSNGLRKACHLGLGSACSLYAQAIYDAADPDGDLPATVTHYALLGCMSGDVLGCKLAINRSENTLENAQFRAIEGGTGDANDLVTPELAKPGCDAGDAVSCVLLARGTASTTTATAVEASSNFAALYTACGAGIAFVCRDLPDSFDPVISARGQAVSATPDENYALAALLEESCEPGPARANHVHCKPAYYKYRDFLQDTEPDRLEKPRLTKAKALLERGCADGDPSACIAQTRLAAHWALDARNHSAARAIALCAEQTEKDSACTGLGSALDPGLAAAAPAQNDSYQALSNSCRTDTSASGPQACAAAVAAALASKDIKRPQLEAMLDSACGDETINGCQALASLLFANTKEQSPPPIKADNDARALAALEKGCRFDNAPASTCLSLARLHGDAGEIAAAMNLFEKGCAAQIAQSSNRPETVSLCYEAAKFALQHKTHYPAALQWADFACKAADPGLSPYACKLIGNIYALGLGTAVNAQQAAMAYQSGCFHPFVATTDGEACIRYGNLLLGAKPPIVLAGDAYAGDQTPASLITEASRAYDMGCMDNIEQACQLNRTLLEDWSRGRYPHDRTTCSVKDDAGTTRSENTCRRFSFYQAAAERKPGRRQLRLNVHVWPDGDKTVIYQDNGRWRLNEVITDGPQRKSDMTCWRNPISKRSFCAKPL
;
A
#
# COMPACT_ATOMS: atom_id res chain seq x y z
N MET A 1 -19.17 78.63 -53.90
CA MET A 1 -19.10 77.47 -54.80
C MET A 1 -18.38 76.36 -54.05
N ALA A 2 -19.12 75.45 -53.45
CA ALA A 2 -19.54 74.16 -54.03
C ALA A 2 -18.57 73.07 -53.54
N HIS A 3 -18.97 72.30 -52.53
CA HIS A 3 -19.53 70.96 -52.70
C HIS A 3 -18.56 69.99 -53.39
N THR A 4 -17.77 69.24 -52.62
CA THR A 4 -17.32 67.87 -52.98
C THR A 4 -16.57 67.16 -51.85
N ILE A 5 -17.03 67.19 -50.59
CA ILE A 5 -16.50 66.27 -49.56
C ILE A 5 -17.64 65.74 -48.67
N ILE A 6 -18.69 65.19 -49.30
CA ILE A 6 -19.76 64.46 -48.57
C ILE A 6 -19.90 63.01 -49.08
N ALA A 7 -19.24 62.64 -50.19
CA ALA A 7 -19.36 61.31 -50.77
C ALA A 7 -18.40 60.25 -50.19
N GLN A 8 -17.27 60.63 -49.57
CA GLN A 8 -16.28 59.65 -49.06
C GLN A 8 -16.55 59.19 -47.62
N GLY A 9 -17.27 59.96 -46.79
CA GLY A 9 -17.55 59.58 -45.40
C GLY A 9 -18.62 58.49 -45.23
N LYS A 10 -19.55 58.36 -46.19
CA LYS A 10 -20.60 57.32 -46.16
C LYS A 10 -20.10 55.95 -46.61
N VAL A 11 -19.23 55.91 -47.62
CA VAL A 11 -18.65 54.64 -48.11
C VAL A 11 -17.72 54.02 -47.08
N ILE A 12 -16.92 54.83 -46.37
CA ILE A 12 -16.05 54.36 -45.30
C ILE A 12 -16.87 53.89 -44.08
N ARG A 13 -17.97 54.58 -43.72
CA ARG A 13 -18.84 54.12 -42.62
C ARG A 13 -19.62 52.85 -42.96
N LEU A 14 -20.05 52.66 -44.22
CA LEU A 14 -20.68 51.41 -44.66
C LEU A 14 -19.66 50.27 -44.74
N PHE A 15 -18.42 50.52 -45.19
CA PHE A 15 -17.36 49.52 -45.19
C PHE A 15 -16.94 49.13 -43.78
N ILE A 16 -16.81 50.08 -42.84
CA ILE A 16 -16.49 49.78 -41.45
C ILE A 16 -17.66 49.04 -40.78
N ALA A 17 -18.92 49.42 -41.03
CA ALA A 17 -20.08 48.71 -40.50
C ALA A 17 -20.22 47.30 -41.09
N ALA A 18 -19.92 47.11 -42.39
CA ALA A 18 -19.91 45.81 -43.03
C ALA A 18 -18.74 44.93 -42.55
N ILE A 19 -17.56 45.50 -42.33
CA ILE A 19 -16.41 44.78 -41.75
C ILE A 19 -16.70 44.40 -40.29
N ILE A 20 -17.31 45.29 -39.49
CA ILE A 20 -17.73 44.96 -38.12
C ILE A 20 -18.82 43.88 -38.12
N ALA A 21 -19.80 43.94 -39.05
CA ALA A 21 -20.83 42.92 -39.18
C ALA A 21 -20.28 41.57 -39.68
N ILE A 22 -19.28 41.57 -40.57
CA ILE A 22 -18.60 40.37 -41.06
C ILE A 22 -17.68 39.80 -39.96
N ILE A 23 -17.01 40.63 -39.16
CA ILE A 23 -16.23 40.20 -37.99
C ILE A 23 -17.15 39.65 -36.89
N LEU A 24 -18.34 40.23 -36.68
CA LEU A 24 -19.37 39.69 -35.76
C LEU A 24 -20.03 38.40 -36.29
N ALA A 25 -20.10 38.20 -37.61
CA ALA A 25 -20.61 36.99 -38.24
C ALA A 25 -19.55 35.88 -38.44
N LEU A 26 -18.25 36.23 -38.40
CA LEU A 26 -17.11 35.32 -38.49
C LEU A 26 -16.41 35.06 -37.15
N LEU A 27 -16.84 35.72 -36.07
CA LEU A 27 -16.62 35.14 -34.75
C LEU A 27 -17.23 33.74 -34.79
N PRO A 28 -16.47 32.67 -34.49
CA PRO A 28 -17.13 31.40 -34.25
C PRO A 28 -18.17 31.69 -33.19
N VAL A 29 -19.45 31.44 -33.52
CA VAL A 29 -20.43 31.07 -32.52
C VAL A 29 -19.88 29.79 -31.93
N SER A 30 -18.93 29.98 -31.02
CA SER A 30 -18.40 28.98 -30.13
C SER A 30 -19.63 28.58 -29.36
N GLN A 31 -20.13 27.40 -29.74
CA GLN A 31 -21.20 26.71 -29.04
C GLN A 31 -20.89 26.82 -27.55
N GLY A 32 -21.75 27.55 -26.84
CA GLY A 32 -21.57 27.75 -25.42
C GLY A 32 -21.62 26.42 -24.67
N ARG A 33 -21.01 26.48 -23.47
CA ARG A 33 -21.22 25.60 -22.30
C ARG A 33 -20.16 24.53 -22.03
N THR A 34 -18.89 24.92 -21.99
CA THR A 34 -18.10 24.64 -20.77
C THR A 34 -18.51 25.68 -19.74
N GLN A 35 -19.37 25.33 -18.77
CA GLN A 35 -19.45 26.13 -17.54
C GLN A 35 -18.09 26.01 -16.86
N ASP A 36 -17.43 27.12 -16.52
CA ASP A 36 -16.14 27.15 -15.83
C ASP A 36 -16.19 26.29 -14.56
N LEU A 37 -15.74 25.04 -14.67
CA LEU A 37 -15.62 24.13 -13.53
C LEU A 37 -14.55 24.70 -12.60
N PRO A 38 -14.75 24.64 -11.27
CA PRO A 38 -13.69 24.99 -10.36
C PRO A 38 -12.47 24.09 -10.61
N PRO A 39 -11.24 24.62 -10.42
CA PRO A 39 -10.05 23.80 -10.55
C PRO A 39 -10.13 22.63 -9.57
N TYR A 40 -9.69 21.47 -10.03
CA TYR A 40 -9.62 20.28 -9.19
C TYR A 40 -8.68 20.53 -8.00
N GLN A 41 -9.18 20.32 -6.79
CA GLN A 41 -8.42 20.45 -5.56
C GLN A 41 -7.74 19.11 -5.22
N THR A 42 -6.43 19.04 -5.42
CA THR A 42 -5.62 17.87 -5.08
C THR A 42 -5.59 17.61 -3.58
N LEU A 43 -5.20 16.40 -3.17
CA LEU A 43 -5.01 16.04 -1.74
C LEU A 43 -3.96 16.89 -1.02
N GLU A 44 -3.04 17.47 -1.79
CA GLU A 44 -2.01 18.37 -1.27
C GLU A 44 -2.62 19.69 -0.80
N VAL A 45 -3.74 20.13 -1.37
CA VAL A 45 -4.33 21.43 -1.03
C VAL A 45 -5.31 21.25 0.11
N ARG A 46 -5.02 21.89 1.25
CA ARG A 46 -5.86 21.93 2.44
C ARG A 46 -6.33 23.35 2.72
N ARG A 47 -7.47 23.46 3.40
CA ARG A 47 -8.09 24.73 3.78
C ARG A 47 -8.26 24.82 5.29
N LEU A 48 -8.06 26.03 5.80
CA LEU A 48 -8.23 26.34 7.23
C LEU A 48 -9.63 26.90 7.44
N CYS A 49 -10.53 26.13 8.05
CA CYS A 49 -11.94 26.55 8.14
C CYS A 49 -12.21 27.59 9.22
N ALA A 50 -11.25 27.81 10.12
CA ALA A 50 -11.24 28.88 11.10
C ALA A 50 -9.89 29.62 11.06
N PRO A 51 -9.81 30.87 11.57
CA PRO A 51 -8.53 31.55 11.72
C PRO A 51 -7.54 30.65 12.48
N THR A 52 -6.45 30.28 11.83
CA THR A 52 -5.52 29.27 12.35
C THR A 52 -4.12 29.84 12.37
N GLN A 53 -3.48 29.71 13.52
CA GLN A 53 -2.11 30.14 13.70
C GLN A 53 -1.15 29.07 13.16
N ILE A 54 -0.29 29.47 12.23
CA ILE A 54 0.75 28.58 11.72
C ILE A 54 1.93 28.60 12.67
N SER A 55 2.31 27.42 13.16
CA SER A 55 3.44 27.24 14.07
C SER A 55 4.73 27.03 13.27
N ARG A 56 5.86 27.53 13.76
CA ARG A 56 7.18 27.32 13.14
C ARG A 56 7.74 25.94 13.46
N THR A 57 7.36 25.39 14.61
CA THR A 57 7.67 24.03 15.04
C THR A 57 6.38 23.36 15.52
N PRO A 58 6.21 22.04 15.31
CA PRO A 58 5.03 21.32 15.77
C PRO A 58 4.79 21.53 17.27
N GLY A 59 3.54 21.70 17.70
CA GLY A 59 3.18 21.84 19.12
C GLY A 59 3.44 23.21 19.78
N GLN A 60 4.10 24.15 19.09
CA GLN A 60 4.45 25.46 19.68
C GLN A 60 3.23 26.41 19.76
N ARG A 61 2.89 26.89 20.97
CA ARG A 61 1.85 27.91 21.18
C ARG A 61 2.42 29.33 21.14
N ALA A 62 1.62 30.29 20.66
CA ALA A 62 1.97 31.72 20.48
C ALA A 62 2.63 32.41 21.68
N ASN A 63 2.29 31.99 22.90
CA ASN A 63 2.59 32.72 24.13
C ASN A 63 3.82 32.21 24.90
N GLN A 64 4.58 31.25 24.36
CA GLN A 64 5.72 30.64 25.08
C GLN A 64 7.07 31.36 24.89
N THR A 65 7.19 32.26 23.92
CA THR A 65 8.40 33.06 23.72
C THR A 65 8.03 34.53 23.67
N GLY A 66 8.39 35.29 24.71
CA GLY A 66 8.08 36.73 24.89
C GLY A 66 8.70 37.70 23.88
N ASN A 67 9.01 37.25 22.66
CA ASN A 67 9.41 38.11 21.54
C ASN A 67 8.52 37.82 20.33
N GLN A 68 7.57 38.73 20.12
CA GLN A 68 6.69 38.79 18.95
C GLN A 68 7.53 39.03 17.68
N THR A 69 7.60 38.06 16.75
CA THR A 69 7.93 38.27 15.31
C THR A 69 7.89 36.97 14.46
N GLY A 70 7.11 35.94 14.84
CA GLY A 70 7.22 34.63 14.17
C GLY A 70 5.98 33.85 13.79
N HIS A 71 4.79 34.26 14.24
CA HIS A 71 3.54 33.53 13.98
C HIS A 71 2.66 34.30 13.01
N ILE A 72 2.29 33.65 11.90
CA ILE A 72 1.33 34.20 10.94
C ILE A 72 -0.02 33.57 11.25
N LEU A 73 -1.00 34.41 11.55
CA LEU A 73 -2.39 34.01 11.63
C LEU A 73 -2.95 34.02 10.20
N LEU A 74 -3.33 32.85 9.69
CA LEU A 74 -4.06 32.75 8.44
C LEU A 74 -5.55 32.86 8.74
N ASN A 75 -6.25 33.68 7.95
CA ASN A 75 -7.69 33.85 8.05
C ASN A 75 -8.43 32.57 7.64
N SER A 76 -9.69 32.44 8.06
CA SER A 76 -10.57 31.38 7.57
C SER A 76 -10.64 31.39 6.03
N GLY A 77 -10.65 30.21 5.42
CA GLY A 77 -10.55 30.02 3.98
C GLY A 77 -9.12 30.03 3.43
N GLY A 78 -8.12 30.31 4.27
CA GLY A 78 -6.71 30.27 3.90
C GLY A 78 -6.29 28.89 3.38
N GLU A 79 -5.55 28.88 2.27
CA GLU A 79 -5.04 27.69 1.63
C GLU A 79 -3.63 27.36 2.12
N VAL A 80 -3.39 26.08 2.41
CA VAL A 80 -2.07 25.55 2.73
C VAL A 80 -1.80 24.30 1.89
N ARG A 81 -0.57 24.10 1.44
CA ARG A 81 -0.14 22.94 0.67
C ARG A 81 0.60 21.96 1.59
N LEU A 82 0.02 20.78 1.77
CA LEU A 82 0.59 19.67 2.51
C LEU A 82 1.88 19.19 1.85
N VAL A 83 2.92 19.02 2.67
CA VAL A 83 4.21 18.49 2.27
C VAL A 83 4.46 17.13 2.94
N ASP A 84 4.16 17.04 4.22
CA ASP A 84 4.45 15.88 5.07
C ASP A 84 3.56 15.90 6.33
N ILE A 85 3.61 14.85 7.14
CA ILE A 85 3.03 14.78 8.48
C ILE A 85 4.12 14.43 9.48
N THR A 86 4.10 15.04 10.66
CA THR A 86 5.03 14.72 11.74
C THR A 86 4.33 14.83 13.10
N PHE A 87 5.05 14.58 14.19
CA PHE A 87 4.52 14.74 15.54
C PHE A 87 5.18 15.90 16.26
N GLY A 88 4.42 16.54 17.14
CA GLY A 88 4.96 17.51 18.10
C GLY A 88 5.30 16.88 19.45
N PRO A 89 5.98 17.65 20.32
CA PRO A 89 6.31 17.21 21.69
C PRO A 89 5.06 16.96 22.55
N ASP A 90 3.90 17.47 22.14
CA ASP A 90 2.60 17.21 22.75
C ASP A 90 1.97 15.86 22.33
N ARG A 91 2.68 15.06 21.52
CA ARG A 91 2.27 13.77 20.94
C ARG A 91 1.14 13.86 19.91
N ARG A 92 0.81 15.06 19.41
CA ARG A 92 -0.21 15.22 18.38
C ARG A 92 0.43 15.23 16.99
N PRO A 93 -0.27 14.71 15.98
CA PRO A 93 0.16 14.82 14.60
C PRO A 93 -0.09 16.22 14.04
N TYR A 94 0.84 16.70 13.22
CA TYR A 94 0.80 17.98 12.53
C TYR A 94 1.12 17.79 11.06
N PHE A 95 0.36 18.45 10.19
CA PHE A 95 0.77 18.62 8.82
C PHE A 95 1.89 19.64 8.73
N ALA A 96 2.99 19.26 8.08
CA ALA A 96 3.97 20.20 7.55
C ALA A 96 3.42 20.80 6.26
N VAL A 97 3.34 22.13 6.21
CA VAL A 97 2.66 22.84 5.12
C VAL A 97 3.50 23.97 4.55
N ASP A 98 3.30 24.24 3.26
CA ASP A 98 3.71 25.46 2.56
C ASP A 98 2.49 26.38 2.41
N TYR A 99 2.63 27.66 2.73
CA TYR A 99 1.55 28.64 2.66
C TYR A 99 2.02 30.01 2.16
N ALA A 100 1.10 30.77 1.56
CA ALA A 100 1.38 32.16 1.14
C ALA A 100 1.46 33.08 2.37
N THR A 101 2.50 33.91 2.45
CA THR A 101 2.67 34.86 3.58
C THR A 101 1.78 36.10 3.47
N GLY A 102 1.09 36.28 2.33
CA GLY A 102 0.36 37.50 2.00
C GLY A 102 1.23 38.64 1.45
N LYS A 103 2.55 38.44 1.33
CA LYS A 103 3.50 39.40 0.75
C LYS A 103 3.89 38.99 -0.67
N GLY A 104 2.96 39.14 -1.61
CA GLY A 104 3.19 38.78 -3.01
C GLY A 104 3.32 37.26 -3.23
N LEU A 105 4.36 36.83 -3.95
CA LEU A 105 4.62 35.41 -4.27
C LEU A 105 5.42 34.67 -3.18
N GLU A 106 5.72 35.32 -2.05
CA GLU A 106 6.48 34.71 -0.96
C GLU A 106 5.70 33.56 -0.31
N ARG A 107 6.41 32.44 -0.13
CA ARG A 107 5.93 31.19 0.45
C ARG A 107 6.74 30.86 1.69
N ALA A 108 6.08 30.40 2.74
CA ALA A 108 6.70 30.01 3.99
C ALA A 108 6.27 28.59 4.38
N LYS A 109 7.12 27.92 5.17
CA LYS A 109 6.82 26.61 5.74
C LYS A 109 6.37 26.73 7.19
N GLY A 110 5.48 25.86 7.61
CA GLY A 110 5.06 25.77 9.00
C GLY A 110 4.24 24.52 9.28
N PHE A 111 3.62 24.49 10.45
CA PHE A 111 2.91 23.32 10.96
C PHE A 111 1.50 23.67 11.45
N VAL A 112 0.56 22.79 11.13
CA VAL A 112 -0.85 22.91 11.49
C VAL A 112 -1.34 21.57 12.07
N PRO A 113 -2.05 21.56 13.21
CA PRO A 113 -2.71 20.35 13.70
C PRO A 113 -3.61 19.76 12.62
N ILE A 114 -3.61 18.43 12.46
CA ILE A 114 -4.37 17.80 11.38
C ILE A 114 -5.87 18.10 11.46
N GLU A 115 -6.39 18.29 12.67
CA GLU A 115 -7.80 18.62 12.93
C GLU A 115 -8.22 20.01 12.42
N ASN A 116 -7.27 20.90 12.17
CA ASN A 116 -7.53 22.27 11.72
C ASN A 116 -7.43 22.46 10.20
N ALA A 117 -7.01 21.42 9.47
CA ALA A 117 -6.77 21.46 8.03
C ALA A 117 -7.69 20.47 7.31
N SER A 118 -8.75 20.99 6.70
CA SER A 118 -9.75 20.21 5.98
C SER A 118 -9.43 20.14 4.49
N ASN A 119 -9.95 19.15 3.77
CA ASN A 119 -9.99 19.22 2.30
C ASN A 119 -10.91 20.38 1.89
N PHE A 120 -12.12 20.46 2.44
CA PHE A 120 -13.10 21.47 2.05
C PHE A 120 -13.66 22.20 3.27
N CYS A 121 -13.80 23.52 3.17
CA CYS A 121 -14.51 24.33 4.16
C CYS A 121 -15.90 24.69 3.65
N GLY A 122 -16.82 24.94 4.59
CA GLY A 122 -18.15 25.43 4.23
C GLY A 122 -19.09 24.38 3.64
N PHE A 123 -18.71 23.09 3.65
CA PHE A 123 -19.49 22.04 2.99
C PHE A 123 -20.89 21.90 3.60
N SER A 124 -20.99 21.80 4.92
CA SER A 124 -22.28 21.67 5.62
C SER A 124 -23.13 22.94 5.58
N GLN A 125 -22.53 24.09 5.31
CA GLN A 125 -23.22 25.39 5.19
C GLN A 125 -23.79 25.63 3.78
N ARG A 126 -23.64 24.71 2.82
CA ARG A 126 -24.10 24.89 1.43
C ARG A 126 -25.60 25.06 1.29
N ALA A 127 -26.40 24.29 2.05
CA ALA A 127 -27.86 24.40 2.04
C ALA A 127 -28.33 25.78 2.51
N GLU A 128 -27.71 26.34 3.55
CA GLU A 128 -28.04 27.64 4.13
C GLU A 128 -27.77 28.79 3.13
N ASN A 129 -26.83 28.60 2.21
CA ASN A 129 -26.44 29.57 1.20
C ASN A 129 -27.22 29.44 -0.13
N GLY A 130 -28.30 28.64 -0.17
CA GLY A 130 -29.17 28.53 -1.35
C GLY A 130 -28.57 27.75 -2.52
N GLN A 131 -27.61 26.86 -2.28
CA GLN A 131 -26.94 26.04 -3.31
C GLN A 131 -27.22 24.52 -3.18
N PRO A 132 -28.49 24.06 -3.28
CA PRO A 132 -28.85 22.68 -2.90
C PRO A 132 -28.47 21.58 -3.91
N PHE A 133 -28.17 21.92 -5.17
CA PHE A 133 -27.93 20.94 -6.25
C PHE A 133 -26.57 21.10 -6.95
N VAL A 134 -25.68 21.88 -6.34
CA VAL A 134 -24.29 21.99 -6.81
C VAL A 134 -23.59 20.66 -6.56
N SER A 135 -22.82 20.19 -7.54
CA SER A 135 -22.06 18.95 -7.38
C SER A 135 -21.13 19.03 -6.15
N PRO A 136 -20.90 17.90 -5.44
CA PRO A 136 -19.91 17.86 -4.36
C PRO A 136 -18.55 18.35 -4.86
N PRO A 137 -17.69 18.91 -3.98
CA PRO A 137 -16.35 19.33 -4.37
C PRO A 137 -15.60 18.30 -5.22
N ASN A 138 -14.79 18.77 -6.18
CA ASN A 138 -14.05 17.94 -7.14
C ASN A 138 -14.87 17.04 -8.07
N THR A 139 -16.19 17.13 -8.04
CA THR A 139 -17.07 16.38 -8.92
C THR A 139 -17.89 17.30 -9.82
N CYS A 140 -18.40 16.79 -10.93
CA CYS A 140 -19.31 17.48 -11.83
C CYS A 140 -20.46 16.57 -12.25
N HIS A 141 -21.61 17.15 -12.58
CA HIS A 141 -22.70 16.42 -13.22
C HIS A 141 -22.35 16.12 -14.67
N LEU A 142 -22.45 14.86 -15.09
CA LEU A 142 -22.38 14.49 -16.50
C LEU A 142 -23.71 14.80 -17.17
N ILE A 143 -23.80 15.95 -17.83
CA ILE A 143 -25.01 16.37 -18.54
C ILE A 143 -24.99 15.80 -19.94
N ALA A 144 -25.97 14.94 -20.23
CA ALA A 144 -26.11 14.33 -21.56
C ALA A 144 -26.98 15.18 -22.51
N ALA A 145 -27.95 15.92 -21.96
CA ALA A 145 -28.85 16.75 -22.74
C ALA A 145 -29.45 17.89 -21.90
N VAL A 146 -29.76 18.99 -22.57
CA VAL A 146 -30.62 20.08 -22.07
C VAL A 146 -31.84 20.17 -22.98
N ALA A 147 -33.04 20.17 -22.40
CA ALA A 147 -34.31 20.11 -23.12
C ALA A 147 -35.24 21.28 -22.73
N PRO A 148 -35.99 21.86 -23.68
CA PRO A 148 -36.92 22.96 -23.39
C PRO A 148 -38.23 22.49 -22.74
N SER A 149 -38.50 21.18 -22.71
CA SER A 149 -39.72 20.62 -22.13
C SER A 149 -39.47 19.27 -21.45
N LEU A 150 -40.34 18.94 -20.49
CA LEU A 150 -40.28 17.66 -19.76
C LEU A 150 -40.49 16.45 -20.70
N ALA A 151 -41.36 16.59 -21.71
CA ALA A 151 -41.57 15.54 -22.71
C ALA A 151 -40.30 15.26 -23.52
N ALA A 152 -39.59 16.31 -23.94
CA ALA A 152 -38.32 16.18 -24.66
C ALA A 152 -37.23 15.55 -23.78
N LEU A 153 -37.12 15.98 -22.52
CA LEU A 153 -36.22 15.37 -21.53
C LEU A 153 -36.48 13.87 -21.36
N ASN A 154 -37.75 13.47 -21.18
CA ASN A 154 -38.13 12.07 -21.01
C ASN A 154 -37.94 11.23 -22.28
N SER A 155 -37.94 11.85 -23.46
CA SER A 155 -37.51 11.18 -24.69
C SER A 155 -36.01 10.83 -24.63
N GLN A 156 -35.17 11.78 -24.24
CA GLN A 156 -33.72 11.58 -24.09
C GLN A 156 -33.38 10.55 -23.01
N ALA A 157 -34.06 10.60 -21.85
CA ALA A 157 -33.86 9.64 -20.77
C ALA A 157 -34.18 8.18 -21.21
N ARG A 158 -35.18 7.99 -22.08
CA ARG A 158 -35.52 6.68 -22.64
C ARG A 158 -34.44 6.17 -23.61
N ALA A 159 -33.86 7.06 -24.42
CA ALA A 159 -32.79 6.71 -25.35
C ALA A 159 -31.51 6.25 -24.63
N LEU A 160 -31.27 6.71 -23.41
CA LEU A 160 -30.08 6.40 -22.61
C LEU A 160 -30.34 5.34 -21.52
N ALA A 161 -31.27 4.41 -21.74
CA ALA A 161 -31.74 3.47 -20.71
C ALA A 161 -30.63 2.74 -19.91
N ALA A 162 -29.46 2.51 -20.49
CA ALA A 162 -28.30 1.91 -19.81
C ALA A 162 -27.78 2.72 -18.61
N PHE A 163 -27.99 4.04 -18.58
CA PHE A 163 -27.59 4.93 -17.48
C PHE A 163 -28.68 5.12 -16.43
N ARG A 164 -29.86 4.51 -16.61
CA ARG A 164 -31.04 4.74 -15.76
C ARG A 164 -30.77 4.63 -14.25
N PRO A 165 -29.93 3.70 -13.74
CA PRO A 165 -29.64 3.64 -12.30
C PRO A 165 -29.13 4.97 -11.72
N SER A 166 -28.18 5.63 -12.37
CA SER A 166 -27.53 6.85 -11.87
C SER A 166 -28.14 8.16 -12.39
N MET A 167 -29.11 8.08 -13.31
CA MET A 167 -29.75 9.27 -13.89
C MET A 167 -30.52 10.11 -12.85
N ALA A 168 -30.37 11.42 -12.99
CA ALA A 168 -31.15 12.46 -12.31
C ALA A 168 -31.50 13.58 -13.30
N ALA A 169 -32.51 14.37 -12.99
CA ALA A 169 -32.87 15.52 -13.82
C ALA A 169 -33.15 16.76 -12.97
N TYR A 170 -32.88 17.92 -13.55
CA TYR A 170 -32.95 19.21 -12.87
C TYR A 170 -33.64 20.26 -13.73
N LEU A 171 -34.44 21.12 -13.10
CA LEU A 171 -34.94 22.36 -13.69
C LEU A 171 -33.85 23.44 -13.55
N GLN A 172 -33.57 24.13 -14.65
CA GLN A 172 -32.62 25.23 -14.70
C GLN A 172 -33.31 26.59 -14.50
N SER A 173 -32.55 27.59 -14.08
CA SER A 173 -33.03 28.97 -13.89
C SER A 173 -33.55 29.63 -15.18
N ASP A 174 -33.12 29.15 -16.35
CA ASP A 174 -33.58 29.62 -17.66
C ASP A 174 -34.85 28.89 -18.16
N GLY A 175 -35.45 28.03 -17.32
CA GLY A 175 -36.66 27.27 -17.64
C GLY A 175 -36.43 25.94 -18.38
N HIS A 176 -35.20 25.62 -18.78
CA HIS A 176 -34.86 24.34 -19.41
C HIS A 176 -34.68 23.22 -18.38
N TYR A 177 -34.62 21.98 -18.87
CA TYR A 177 -34.38 20.79 -18.07
C TYR A 177 -33.06 20.13 -18.45
N ALA A 178 -32.22 19.83 -17.47
CA ALA A 178 -30.96 19.12 -17.67
C ALA A 178 -31.09 17.65 -17.26
N LEU A 179 -30.61 16.74 -18.12
CA LEU A 179 -30.49 15.30 -17.82
C LEU A 179 -29.05 15.00 -17.39
N SER A 180 -28.87 14.67 -16.11
CA SER A 180 -27.60 14.19 -15.56
C SER A 180 -27.57 12.67 -15.57
N LEU A 181 -26.48 12.08 -16.05
CA LEU A 181 -26.27 10.63 -16.03
C LEU A 181 -25.60 10.15 -14.72
N GLY A 182 -25.20 11.08 -13.86
CA GLY A 182 -24.49 10.85 -12.60
C GLY A 182 -23.36 11.86 -12.42
N LEU A 183 -22.47 11.58 -11.46
CA LEU A 183 -21.29 12.42 -11.19
C LEU A 183 -20.06 11.86 -11.91
N LEU A 184 -19.15 12.76 -12.27
CA LEU A 184 -17.77 12.45 -12.68
C LEU A 184 -16.79 13.18 -11.79
N ASN A 185 -15.59 12.61 -11.62
CA ASN A 185 -14.46 13.36 -11.08
C ASN A 185 -14.03 14.43 -12.11
N ILE A 186 -13.89 15.68 -11.67
CA ILE A 186 -13.51 16.81 -12.53
C ILE A 186 -12.18 16.52 -13.23
N LYS A 187 -11.21 15.94 -12.53
CA LYS A 187 -9.88 15.58 -13.06
C LYS A 187 -9.99 14.64 -14.27
N ALA A 188 -10.90 13.67 -14.20
CA ALA A 188 -11.07 12.65 -15.23
C ALA A 188 -12.06 13.06 -16.34
N SER A 189 -12.88 14.09 -16.09
CA SER A 189 -14.02 14.45 -16.94
C SER A 189 -13.66 14.69 -18.41
N SER A 190 -12.57 15.41 -18.69
CA SER A 190 -12.12 15.71 -20.06
C SER A 190 -11.70 14.44 -20.81
N SER A 191 -10.94 13.55 -20.16
CA SER A 191 -10.53 12.27 -20.72
C SER A 191 -11.73 11.35 -20.96
N ILE A 192 -12.69 11.34 -20.02
CA ILE A 192 -13.92 10.56 -20.15
C ILE A 192 -14.74 11.02 -21.35
N LEU A 193 -15.02 12.32 -21.44
CA LEU A 193 -15.80 12.91 -22.52
C LEU A 193 -15.14 12.73 -23.89
N ALA A 194 -13.80 12.82 -23.97
CA ALA A 194 -13.07 12.65 -25.22
C ALA A 194 -13.06 11.20 -25.75
N ARG A 195 -13.13 10.20 -24.86
CA ARG A 195 -13.02 8.78 -25.21
C ARG A 195 -14.37 8.05 -25.25
N ALA A 196 -15.41 8.63 -24.68
CA ALA A 196 -16.71 7.99 -24.58
C ALA A 196 -17.39 7.87 -25.95
N THR A 197 -17.79 6.65 -26.33
CA THR A 197 -18.53 6.37 -27.57
C THR A 197 -20.03 6.23 -27.35
N ARG A 198 -20.47 6.15 -26.09
CA ARG A 198 -21.86 5.91 -25.68
C ARG A 198 -22.59 7.17 -25.19
N LEU A 199 -21.94 8.33 -25.26
CA LEU A 199 -22.50 9.60 -24.83
C LEU A 199 -22.97 10.42 -26.05
N PRO A 200 -24.06 11.21 -25.93
CA PRO A 200 -24.44 12.20 -26.93
C PRO A 200 -23.31 13.21 -27.19
N GLU A 201 -23.19 13.71 -28.43
CA GLU A 201 -22.10 14.63 -28.85
C GLU A 201 -21.98 15.89 -27.97
N ASN A 202 -23.10 16.41 -27.47
CA ASN A 202 -23.15 17.63 -26.66
C ASN A 202 -23.03 17.38 -25.14
N SER A 203 -22.55 16.18 -24.77
CA SER A 203 -22.35 15.85 -23.36
C SER A 203 -21.23 16.68 -22.76
N HIS A 204 -21.43 17.18 -21.55
CA HIS A 204 -20.44 18.02 -20.87
C HIS A 204 -20.54 17.88 -19.36
N CYS A 205 -19.52 18.34 -18.65
CA CYS A 205 -19.56 18.46 -17.20
C CYS A 205 -20.11 19.82 -16.76
N SER A 206 -20.98 19.81 -15.74
CA SER A 206 -21.58 20.99 -15.15
C SER A 206 -21.44 20.99 -13.64
N THR A 207 -21.21 22.15 -13.04
CA THR A 207 -21.24 22.33 -11.57
C THR A 207 -22.64 22.21 -11.00
N GLY A 208 -23.68 22.40 -11.82
CA GLY A 208 -25.07 22.45 -11.37
C GLY A 208 -25.48 23.79 -10.75
N ASN A 209 -24.66 24.85 -10.83
CA ASN A 209 -25.00 26.18 -10.28
C ASN A 209 -26.31 26.77 -10.84
N ALA A 210 -26.73 26.38 -12.04
CA ALA A 210 -27.98 26.83 -12.64
C ALA A 210 -29.21 26.00 -12.22
N PHE A 211 -29.03 24.93 -11.43
CA PHE A 211 -30.10 24.00 -11.06
C PHE A 211 -30.88 24.53 -9.85
N ILE A 212 -32.17 24.78 -10.06
CA ILE A 212 -33.06 25.38 -9.04
C ILE A 212 -34.03 24.38 -8.42
N ALA A 213 -34.21 23.20 -9.05
CA ALA A 213 -35.01 22.11 -8.50
C ALA A 213 -34.59 20.76 -9.10
N SER A 214 -34.57 19.71 -8.28
CA SER A 214 -34.51 18.34 -8.77
C SER A 214 -35.91 17.87 -9.20
N LEU A 215 -35.98 17.12 -10.30
CA LEU A 215 -37.19 16.45 -10.75
C LEU A 215 -37.38 15.13 -10.02
N VAL A 216 -38.63 14.71 -9.84
CA VAL A 216 -38.95 13.44 -9.23
C VAL A 216 -38.76 12.33 -10.26
N LYS A 217 -37.88 11.38 -9.95
CA LYS A 217 -37.72 10.16 -10.74
C LYS A 217 -38.89 9.22 -10.48
N THR A 218 -39.58 8.85 -11.56
CA THR A 218 -40.62 7.82 -11.63
C THR A 218 -40.09 6.67 -12.49
N GLY A 219 -40.48 5.41 -12.27
CA GLY A 219 -39.83 4.20 -12.82
C GLY A 219 -39.03 4.37 -14.13
N SER A 220 -39.64 4.91 -15.19
CA SER A 220 -38.97 5.17 -16.48
C SER A 220 -38.91 6.64 -16.94
N ALA A 221 -39.33 7.62 -16.13
CA ALA A 221 -39.47 9.02 -16.53
C ALA A 221 -39.28 10.00 -15.36
N PHE A 222 -39.19 11.28 -15.66
CA PHE A 222 -39.15 12.35 -14.66
C PHE A 222 -40.45 13.15 -14.65
N SER A 223 -40.85 13.61 -13.47
CA SER A 223 -41.99 14.50 -13.25
C SER A 223 -41.59 15.76 -12.46
N GLN A 224 -42.37 16.82 -12.62
CA GLN A 224 -42.23 18.02 -11.78
C GLN A 224 -42.50 17.67 -10.31
N PRO A 225 -41.76 18.26 -9.35
CA PRO A 225 -42.08 18.16 -7.94
C PRO A 225 -43.39 18.90 -7.65
N GLU A 226 -44.19 18.39 -6.72
CA GLU A 226 -45.46 18.99 -6.32
C GLU A 226 -45.20 20.30 -5.54
N LYS A 227 -45.28 21.43 -6.22
CA LYS A 227 -45.06 22.78 -5.65
C LYS A 227 -46.34 23.59 -5.46
N ALA A 228 -47.50 23.03 -5.79
CA ALA A 228 -48.78 23.73 -5.72
C ALA A 228 -49.08 24.11 -4.26
N GLY A 229 -49.44 25.39 -4.04
CA GLY A 229 -49.91 25.88 -2.74
C GLY A 229 -48.90 26.69 -1.90
N TYR A 230 -47.66 26.89 -2.36
CA TYR A 230 -46.68 27.75 -1.66
C TYR A 230 -46.42 29.04 -2.44
N ALA A 231 -46.47 30.19 -1.76
CA ALA A 231 -46.26 31.50 -2.35
C ALA A 231 -44.77 31.85 -2.51
N SER A 232 -43.87 31.22 -1.75
CA SER A 232 -42.42 31.47 -1.82
C SER A 232 -41.56 30.22 -1.54
N THR A 233 -40.26 30.30 -1.86
CA THR A 233 -39.28 29.26 -1.52
C THR A 233 -39.11 29.10 -0.01
N GLU A 234 -39.15 30.20 0.74
CA GLU A 234 -39.03 30.20 2.20
C GLU A 234 -40.20 29.45 2.84
N GLU A 235 -41.43 29.73 2.40
CA GLU A 235 -42.63 29.06 2.88
C GLU A 235 -42.57 27.55 2.59
N ARG A 236 -42.13 27.18 1.38
CA ARG A 236 -41.94 25.79 0.98
C ARG A 236 -40.90 25.07 1.86
N LEU A 237 -39.77 25.71 2.16
CA LEU A 237 -38.72 25.12 3.00
C LEU A 237 -39.15 25.03 4.46
N ALA A 238 -39.91 26.00 4.98
CA ALA A 238 -40.49 25.94 6.31
C ALA A 238 -41.48 24.76 6.45
N ALA A 239 -42.34 24.54 5.44
CA ALA A 239 -43.24 23.40 5.39
C ALA A 239 -42.46 22.06 5.32
N ALA A 240 -41.37 22.00 4.55
CA ALA A 240 -40.48 20.85 4.52
C ALA A 240 -39.84 20.56 5.89
N GLY A 241 -39.43 21.61 6.61
CA GLY A 241 -38.90 21.51 7.97
C GLY A 241 -39.91 20.95 8.97
N ALA A 242 -41.17 21.41 8.91
CA ALA A 242 -42.24 20.89 9.76
C ALA A 242 -42.53 19.41 9.47
N LEU A 243 -42.56 19.02 8.18
CA LEU A 243 -42.70 17.62 7.78
C LEU A 243 -41.53 16.76 8.27
N LEU A 244 -40.30 17.24 8.15
CA LEU A 244 -39.13 16.53 8.65
C LEU A 244 -39.23 16.28 10.16
N GLN A 245 -39.61 17.30 10.94
CA GLN A 245 -39.76 17.14 12.39
C GLN A 245 -40.82 16.10 12.76
N ALA A 246 -41.99 16.13 12.10
CA ALA A 246 -43.05 15.16 12.34
C ALA A 246 -42.66 13.73 11.90
N ALA A 247 -42.02 13.61 10.74
CA ALA A 247 -41.61 12.34 10.17
C ALA A 247 -40.45 11.70 10.93
N ALA A 248 -39.48 12.49 11.42
CA ALA A 248 -38.36 11.99 12.20
C ALA A 248 -38.81 11.40 13.56
N GLN A 249 -39.84 11.96 14.19
CA GLN A 249 -40.40 11.44 15.44
C GLN A 249 -41.12 10.10 15.27
N THR A 250 -41.68 9.85 14.09
CA THR A 250 -42.52 8.68 13.79
C THR A 250 -41.85 7.67 12.84
N GLN A 251 -40.63 7.96 12.39
CA GLN A 251 -39.92 7.23 11.33
C GLN A 251 -40.74 7.09 10.03
N ASP A 252 -41.60 8.06 9.73
CA ASP A 252 -42.44 8.05 8.52
C ASP A 252 -41.62 8.34 7.26
N SER A 253 -41.30 7.27 6.52
CA SER A 253 -40.54 7.37 5.27
C SER A 253 -41.23 8.22 4.20
N ASN A 254 -42.57 8.26 4.16
CA ASN A 254 -43.30 9.08 3.19
C ASN A 254 -43.21 10.56 3.53
N GLY A 255 -43.33 10.91 4.81
CA GLY A 255 -43.08 12.26 5.31
C GLY A 255 -41.67 12.75 5.00
N LEU A 256 -40.64 11.91 5.22
CA LEU A 256 -39.25 12.22 4.86
C LEU A 256 -39.07 12.44 3.35
N ARG A 257 -39.65 11.56 2.53
CA ARG A 257 -39.62 11.69 1.06
C ARG A 257 -40.26 12.99 0.59
N LYS A 258 -41.42 13.35 1.16
CA LYS A 258 -42.14 14.59 0.81
C LYS A 258 -41.32 15.81 1.20
N ALA A 259 -40.74 15.84 2.40
CA ALA A 259 -39.85 16.92 2.83
C ALA A 259 -38.62 17.06 1.90
N CYS A 260 -38.02 15.94 1.47
CA CYS A 260 -36.94 15.95 0.49
C CYS A 260 -37.37 16.57 -0.84
N HIS A 261 -38.52 16.17 -1.40
CA HIS A 261 -39.04 16.72 -2.66
C HIS A 261 -39.40 18.21 -2.60
N LEU A 262 -39.72 18.73 -1.41
CA LEU A 262 -39.88 20.17 -1.18
C LEU A 262 -38.55 20.94 -1.18
N GLY A 263 -37.41 20.24 -1.13
CA GLY A 263 -36.07 20.79 -1.30
C GLY A 263 -35.18 20.74 -0.07
N LEU A 264 -35.60 20.06 1.01
CA LEU A 264 -34.80 19.94 2.23
C LEU A 264 -33.84 18.75 2.15
N GLY A 265 -32.54 19.04 1.99
CA GLY A 265 -31.54 18.00 1.72
C GLY A 265 -31.29 17.02 2.89
N SER A 266 -31.38 17.46 4.14
CA SER A 266 -31.29 16.56 5.31
C SER A 266 -32.41 15.52 5.32
N ALA A 267 -33.61 15.88 4.85
CA ALA A 267 -34.70 14.94 4.69
C ALA A 267 -34.40 13.91 3.57
N CYS A 268 -33.65 14.29 2.53
CA CYS A 268 -33.21 13.35 1.50
C CYS A 268 -32.23 12.30 2.07
N SER A 269 -31.26 12.72 2.89
CA SER A 269 -30.33 11.79 3.56
C SER A 269 -31.05 10.85 4.52
N LEU A 270 -31.98 11.38 5.34
CA LEU A 270 -32.75 10.57 6.28
C LEU A 270 -33.72 9.63 5.58
N TYR A 271 -34.33 10.06 4.47
CA TYR A 271 -35.11 9.15 3.63
C TYR A 271 -34.23 8.04 3.06
N ALA A 272 -33.07 8.38 2.47
CA ALA A 272 -32.11 7.42 1.96
C ALA A 272 -31.65 6.42 3.02
N GLN A 273 -31.48 6.89 4.27
CA GLN A 273 -31.17 6.05 5.42
C GLN A 273 -32.34 5.11 5.77
N ALA A 274 -33.57 5.63 5.80
CA ALA A 274 -34.77 4.86 6.12
C ALA A 274 -35.03 3.73 5.12
N ILE A 275 -34.75 3.98 3.83
CA ILE A 275 -34.88 2.97 2.77
C ILE A 275 -33.58 2.21 2.48
N TYR A 276 -32.50 2.50 3.22
CA TYR A 276 -31.15 1.97 2.94
C TYR A 276 -31.12 0.45 2.87
N ASP A 277 -31.87 -0.16 3.78
CA ASP A 277 -32.14 -1.58 3.90
C ASP A 277 -33.66 -1.79 3.75
N ALA A 278 -34.30 -1.34 2.67
CA ALA A 278 -35.67 -1.74 2.32
C ALA A 278 -35.68 -3.03 1.48
N ALA A 279 -36.83 -3.69 1.34
CA ALA A 279 -36.92 -4.87 0.47
C ALA A 279 -36.79 -4.41 -1.00
N ASP A 280 -36.02 -5.14 -1.80
CA ASP A 280 -35.73 -4.77 -3.20
C ASP A 280 -36.08 -5.89 -4.18
N PRO A 281 -37.38 -6.13 -4.43
CA PRO A 281 -37.82 -7.17 -5.35
C PRO A 281 -37.42 -6.88 -6.81
N ASP A 282 -37.21 -5.61 -7.15
CA ASP A 282 -36.97 -5.15 -8.53
C ASP A 282 -35.49 -4.84 -8.82
N GLY A 283 -34.62 -4.86 -7.82
CA GLY A 283 -33.17 -4.59 -7.96
C GLY A 283 -32.80 -3.11 -8.12
N ASP A 284 -33.74 -2.19 -7.90
CA ASP A 284 -33.61 -0.75 -8.15
C ASP A 284 -33.31 0.06 -6.87
N LEU A 285 -33.36 -0.58 -5.70
CA LEU A 285 -33.09 0.09 -4.43
C LEU A 285 -31.67 0.68 -4.34
N PRO A 286 -30.59 0.01 -4.84
CA PRO A 286 -29.23 0.55 -4.89
C PRO A 286 -29.17 1.94 -5.54
N ALA A 287 -29.75 2.05 -6.73
CA ALA A 287 -29.87 3.29 -7.47
C ALA A 287 -30.72 4.33 -6.73
N THR A 288 -31.84 3.89 -6.15
CA THR A 288 -32.79 4.78 -5.48
C THR A 288 -32.17 5.45 -4.25
N VAL A 289 -31.56 4.70 -3.33
CA VAL A 289 -30.97 5.38 -2.15
C VAL A 289 -29.71 6.15 -2.51
N THR A 290 -28.90 5.74 -3.48
CA THR A 290 -27.77 6.56 -3.96
C THR A 290 -28.27 7.89 -4.51
N HIS A 291 -29.37 7.89 -5.27
CA HIS A 291 -29.98 9.13 -5.77
C HIS A 291 -30.38 10.08 -4.64
N TYR A 292 -31.13 9.62 -3.64
CA TYR A 292 -31.54 10.46 -2.50
C TYR A 292 -30.37 10.84 -1.59
N ALA A 293 -29.41 9.95 -1.38
CA ALA A 293 -28.18 10.22 -0.64
C ALA A 293 -27.33 11.30 -1.32
N LEU A 294 -27.22 11.27 -2.65
CA LEU A 294 -26.55 12.32 -3.42
C LEU A 294 -27.28 13.66 -3.35
N LEU A 295 -28.62 13.67 -3.37
CA LEU A 295 -29.38 14.91 -3.13
C LEU A 295 -29.05 15.53 -1.76
N GLY A 296 -28.96 14.69 -0.72
CA GLY A 296 -28.49 15.12 0.60
C GLY A 296 -27.05 15.62 0.58
N CYS A 297 -26.13 14.87 -0.03
CA CYS A 297 -24.72 15.24 -0.14
C CYS A 297 -24.51 16.58 -0.89
N MET A 298 -25.21 16.80 -2.01
CA MET A 298 -25.16 18.06 -2.76
C MET A 298 -25.65 19.26 -1.95
N SER A 299 -26.59 19.04 -1.03
CA SER A 299 -27.04 20.08 -0.10
C SER A 299 -26.04 20.38 1.04
N GLY A 300 -24.98 19.58 1.18
CA GLY A 300 -23.99 19.71 2.24
C GLY A 300 -24.15 18.72 3.41
N ASP A 301 -25.10 17.79 3.32
CA ASP A 301 -25.29 16.80 4.38
C ASP A 301 -24.30 15.63 4.25
N VAL A 302 -23.40 15.54 5.23
CA VAL A 302 -22.34 14.51 5.32
C VAL A 302 -22.94 13.10 5.38
N LEU A 303 -24.10 12.91 6.02
CA LEU A 303 -24.77 11.61 6.06
C LEU A 303 -25.13 11.15 4.64
N GLY A 304 -25.59 12.05 3.79
CA GLY A 304 -25.87 11.78 2.38
C GLY A 304 -24.62 11.29 1.64
N CYS A 305 -23.47 11.95 1.84
CA CYS A 305 -22.22 11.52 1.20
C CYS A 305 -21.79 10.14 1.68
N LYS A 306 -21.83 9.89 3.00
CA LYS A 306 -21.53 8.59 3.61
C LYS A 306 -22.41 7.48 3.03
N LEU A 307 -23.71 7.69 2.93
CA LEU A 307 -24.65 6.68 2.42
C LEU A 307 -24.41 6.39 0.93
N ALA A 308 -24.03 7.41 0.14
CA ALA A 308 -23.71 7.26 -1.27
C ALA A 308 -22.43 6.42 -1.50
N ILE A 309 -21.41 6.55 -0.64
CA ILE A 309 -20.13 5.83 -0.78
C ILE A 309 -20.10 4.46 -0.08
N ASN A 310 -20.92 4.24 0.95
CA ASN A 310 -20.86 3.04 1.79
C ASN A 310 -21.70 1.86 1.25
N ARG A 311 -22.04 1.86 -0.04
CA ARG A 311 -22.87 0.81 -0.66
C ARG A 311 -22.03 -0.16 -1.49
N SER A 312 -22.35 -1.44 -1.41
CA SER A 312 -21.59 -2.54 -2.01
C SER A 312 -21.88 -2.79 -3.50
N GLU A 313 -22.89 -2.15 -4.07
CA GLU A 313 -23.39 -2.33 -5.46
C GLU A 313 -23.25 -0.99 -6.20
N ASN A 314 -22.03 -0.49 -6.25
CA ASN A 314 -21.66 0.92 -6.37
C ASN A 314 -22.27 1.64 -7.59
N THR A 315 -23.50 2.16 -7.46
CA THR A 315 -24.15 2.95 -8.52
C THR A 315 -23.56 4.35 -8.69
N LEU A 316 -22.68 4.78 -7.78
CA LEU A 316 -22.05 6.12 -7.82
C LEU A 316 -21.15 6.26 -9.04
N GLU A 317 -20.37 5.21 -9.34
CA GLU A 317 -19.41 5.19 -10.46
C GLU A 317 -20.04 4.76 -11.79
N ASN A 318 -21.34 4.42 -11.79
CA ASN A 318 -22.04 3.89 -12.96
C ASN A 318 -21.96 4.84 -14.17
N ALA A 319 -22.02 6.16 -13.96
CA ALA A 319 -21.89 7.13 -15.05
C ALA A 319 -20.54 6.98 -15.79
N GLN A 320 -19.45 6.86 -15.04
CA GLN A 320 -18.11 6.68 -15.58
C GLN A 320 -17.95 5.32 -16.26
N PHE A 321 -18.36 4.22 -15.60
CA PHE A 321 -18.22 2.86 -16.13
C PHE A 321 -19.11 2.56 -17.35
N ARG A 322 -20.18 3.34 -17.54
CA ARG A 322 -21.04 3.25 -18.73
C ARG A 322 -20.59 4.18 -19.85
N ALA A 323 -20.06 5.35 -19.52
CA ALA A 323 -19.48 6.28 -20.50
C ALA A 323 -18.24 5.66 -21.19
N ILE A 324 -17.37 5.02 -20.40
CA ILE A 324 -16.25 4.21 -20.88
C ILE A 324 -16.35 2.86 -20.20
N GLU A 325 -16.39 1.78 -20.98
CA GLU A 325 -16.49 0.43 -20.44
C GLU A 325 -15.31 0.12 -19.50
N GLY A 326 -15.60 -0.08 -18.21
CA GLY A 326 -14.59 -0.28 -17.16
C GLY A 326 -13.97 1.00 -16.58
N GLY A 327 -14.40 2.19 -17.02
CA GLY A 327 -13.91 3.49 -16.56
C GLY A 327 -12.53 3.85 -17.13
N THR A 328 -11.78 4.68 -16.40
CA THR A 328 -10.42 5.06 -16.80
C THR A 328 -9.37 4.00 -16.44
N GLY A 329 -9.68 3.12 -15.49
CA GLY A 329 -8.74 2.14 -14.92
C GLY A 329 -7.84 2.70 -13.81
N ASP A 330 -7.95 4.00 -13.49
CA ASP A 330 -7.23 4.64 -12.39
C ASP A 330 -8.18 4.85 -11.19
N ALA A 331 -7.81 4.32 -10.01
CA ALA A 331 -8.59 4.49 -8.79
C ALA A 331 -8.70 5.95 -8.35
N ASN A 332 -7.73 6.80 -8.71
CA ASN A 332 -7.73 8.23 -8.40
C ASN A 332 -8.75 9.04 -9.21
N ASP A 333 -9.33 8.44 -10.26
CA ASP A 333 -10.34 9.08 -11.10
C ASP A 333 -11.76 8.79 -10.62
N LEU A 334 -11.93 7.94 -9.60
CA LEU A 334 -13.24 7.60 -9.03
C LEU A 334 -13.85 8.78 -8.27
N VAL A 335 -15.18 8.78 -8.16
CA VAL A 335 -15.95 9.77 -7.39
C VAL A 335 -15.95 9.44 -5.89
N THR A 336 -15.84 8.16 -5.55
CA THR A 336 -15.91 7.64 -4.18
C THR A 336 -14.89 8.30 -3.23
N PRO A 337 -13.58 8.40 -3.56
CA PRO A 337 -12.62 9.08 -2.70
C PRO A 337 -12.92 10.58 -2.53
N GLU A 338 -13.50 11.23 -3.55
CA GLU A 338 -13.86 12.65 -3.49
C GLU A 338 -15.04 12.91 -2.55
N LEU A 339 -16.04 12.01 -2.52
CA LEU A 339 -17.16 12.09 -1.57
C LEU A 339 -16.78 11.65 -0.14
N ALA A 340 -15.70 10.87 0.01
CA ALA A 340 -15.17 10.50 1.32
C ALA A 340 -14.47 11.68 2.03
N LYS A 341 -13.94 12.66 1.29
CA LYS A 341 -13.25 13.84 1.83
C LYS A 341 -14.13 14.67 2.78
N PRO A 342 -15.34 15.15 2.39
CA PRO A 342 -16.21 15.89 3.31
C PRO A 342 -16.60 15.11 4.56
N GLY A 343 -16.80 13.79 4.44
CA GLY A 343 -17.12 12.95 5.59
C GLY A 343 -15.94 12.77 6.54
N CYS A 344 -14.73 12.61 6.03
CA CYS A 344 -13.55 12.53 6.87
C CYS A 344 -13.20 13.88 7.51
N ASP A 345 -13.40 15.00 6.80
CA ASP A 345 -13.26 16.35 7.35
C ASP A 345 -14.25 16.57 8.53
N ALA A 346 -15.41 15.90 8.51
CA ALA A 346 -16.39 15.91 9.60
C ALA A 346 -16.16 14.83 10.68
N GLY A 347 -15.08 14.04 10.58
CA GLY A 347 -14.74 12.99 11.56
C GLY A 347 -15.51 11.68 11.42
N ASP A 348 -16.22 11.44 10.31
CA ASP A 348 -16.87 10.14 10.07
C ASP A 348 -15.84 9.07 9.77
N ALA A 349 -15.74 8.09 10.67
CA ALA A 349 -14.75 7.02 10.60
C ALA A 349 -14.83 6.19 9.31
N VAL A 350 -16.04 5.95 8.79
CA VAL A 350 -16.24 5.19 7.54
C VAL A 350 -15.65 5.95 6.36
N SER A 351 -15.99 7.23 6.26
CA SER A 351 -15.46 8.11 5.23
C SER A 351 -13.94 8.23 5.32
N CYS A 352 -13.36 8.34 6.52
CA CYS A 352 -11.91 8.36 6.68
C CYS A 352 -11.22 7.05 6.26
N VAL A 353 -11.77 5.90 6.61
CA VAL A 353 -11.22 4.60 6.17
C VAL A 353 -11.31 4.45 4.66
N LEU A 354 -12.41 4.87 4.04
CA LEU A 354 -12.57 4.84 2.58
C LEU A 354 -11.61 5.82 1.88
N LEU A 355 -11.41 7.00 2.44
CA LEU A 355 -10.43 7.96 1.94
C LEU A 355 -9.01 7.37 1.97
N ALA A 356 -8.59 6.81 3.10
CA ALA A 356 -7.25 6.22 3.25
C ALA A 356 -7.01 5.01 2.33
N ARG A 357 -8.06 4.26 1.99
CA ARG A 357 -7.98 3.11 1.06
C ARG A 357 -8.06 3.52 -0.41
N GLY A 358 -8.73 4.63 -0.71
CA GLY A 358 -8.99 5.09 -2.08
C GLY A 358 -7.80 5.75 -2.75
N THR A 359 -6.79 6.13 -1.98
CA THR A 359 -5.60 6.87 -2.41
C THR A 359 -4.39 5.93 -2.54
N ALA A 360 -3.69 6.01 -3.68
CA ALA A 360 -2.53 5.16 -3.99
C ALA A 360 -2.77 3.63 -3.83
N SER A 361 -4.00 3.15 -4.09
CA SER A 361 -4.39 1.75 -3.87
C SER A 361 -3.58 0.72 -4.70
N THR A 362 -2.95 1.16 -5.78
CA THR A 362 -2.20 0.30 -6.73
C THR A 362 -0.76 0.75 -6.97
N THR A 363 -0.27 1.75 -6.23
CA THR A 363 1.04 2.36 -6.44
C THR A 363 1.73 2.64 -5.10
N THR A 364 3.05 2.84 -5.11
CA THR A 364 3.72 3.40 -3.93
C THR A 364 3.17 4.79 -3.66
N ALA A 365 2.68 5.01 -2.43
CA ALA A 365 2.12 6.30 -2.03
C ALA A 365 3.21 7.39 -2.06
N THR A 366 2.87 8.54 -2.64
CA THR A 366 3.67 9.77 -2.48
C THR A 366 3.64 10.25 -1.04
N ALA A 367 4.56 11.15 -0.65
CA ALA A 367 4.59 11.70 0.71
C ALA A 367 3.26 12.35 1.11
N VAL A 368 2.60 13.07 0.19
CA VAL A 368 1.29 13.70 0.41
C VAL A 368 0.19 12.66 0.63
N GLU A 369 0.18 11.59 -0.18
CA GLU A 369 -0.80 10.51 -0.05
C GLU A 369 -0.60 9.73 1.24
N ALA A 370 0.64 9.32 1.55
CA ALA A 370 0.97 8.63 2.80
C ALA A 370 0.57 9.49 4.02
N SER A 371 0.89 10.78 3.99
CA SER A 371 0.51 11.73 5.05
C SER A 371 -1.00 11.88 5.22
N SER A 372 -1.72 11.99 4.10
CA SER A 372 -3.18 12.10 4.10
C SER A 372 -3.85 10.82 4.60
N ASN A 373 -3.30 9.66 4.24
CA ASN A 373 -3.80 8.35 4.64
C ASN A 373 -3.61 8.12 6.13
N PHE A 374 -2.41 8.42 6.64
CA PHE A 374 -2.14 8.37 8.06
C PHE A 374 -3.09 9.29 8.84
N ALA A 375 -3.27 10.55 8.42
CA ALA A 375 -4.18 11.48 9.08
C ALA A 375 -5.64 10.97 9.09
N ALA A 376 -6.12 10.40 7.98
CA ALA A 376 -7.46 9.82 7.91
C ALA A 376 -7.61 8.60 8.84
N LEU A 377 -6.63 7.70 8.88
CA LEU A 377 -6.63 6.55 9.80
C LEU A 377 -6.54 6.99 11.26
N TYR A 378 -5.75 8.02 11.57
CA TYR A 378 -5.68 8.62 12.90
C TYR A 378 -7.06 9.13 13.35
N THR A 379 -7.76 9.88 12.49
CA THR A 379 -9.13 10.35 12.76
C THR A 379 -10.11 9.19 12.94
N ALA A 380 -10.02 8.15 12.11
CA ALA A 380 -10.86 6.96 12.24
C ALA A 380 -10.59 6.16 13.53
N CYS A 381 -9.33 6.09 13.98
CA CYS A 381 -8.97 5.51 15.27
C CYS A 381 -9.59 6.32 16.42
N GLY A 382 -9.48 7.65 16.38
CA GLY A 382 -10.11 8.55 17.37
C GLY A 382 -11.63 8.39 17.48
N ALA A 383 -12.28 7.94 16.40
CA ALA A 383 -13.71 7.63 16.36
C ALA A 383 -14.07 6.20 16.85
N GLY A 384 -13.10 5.43 17.36
CA GLY A 384 -13.34 4.17 18.07
C GLY A 384 -13.21 2.89 17.22
N ILE A 385 -12.59 2.93 16.04
CA ILE A 385 -12.35 1.72 15.24
C ILE A 385 -11.10 0.98 15.74
N ALA A 386 -11.29 0.02 16.65
CA ALA A 386 -10.21 -0.68 17.37
C ALA A 386 -9.11 -1.29 16.47
N PHE A 387 -9.45 -1.89 15.32
CA PHE A 387 -8.42 -2.45 14.43
C PHE A 387 -7.58 -1.38 13.75
N VAL A 388 -8.16 -0.20 13.45
CA VAL A 388 -7.41 0.92 12.86
C VAL A 388 -6.40 1.45 13.88
N CYS A 389 -6.78 1.53 15.16
CA CYS A 389 -5.86 1.96 16.22
C CYS A 389 -4.66 1.02 16.38
N ARG A 390 -4.88 -0.30 16.30
CA ARG A 390 -3.82 -1.30 16.38
C ARG A 390 -2.81 -1.14 15.24
N ASP A 391 -3.29 -0.92 14.02
CA ASP A 391 -2.47 -0.89 12.81
C ASP A 391 -1.94 0.53 12.49
N LEU A 392 -2.32 1.54 13.31
CA LEU A 392 -1.96 2.94 13.11
C LEU A 392 -0.43 3.16 13.09
N PRO A 393 0.39 2.55 13.97
CA PRO A 393 1.84 2.72 13.93
C PRO A 393 2.47 2.24 12.63
N ASP A 394 2.04 1.08 12.12
CA ASP A 394 2.52 0.51 10.85
C ASP A 394 2.08 1.38 9.66
N SER A 395 0.94 2.07 9.77
CA SER A 395 0.49 3.01 8.73
C SER A 395 1.35 4.28 8.60
N PHE A 396 2.29 4.51 9.53
CA PHE A 396 3.26 5.62 9.45
C PHE A 396 4.54 5.24 8.67
N ASP A 397 4.87 3.95 8.53
CA ASP A 397 6.04 3.51 7.77
C ASP A 397 6.03 3.95 6.29
N PRO A 398 4.88 3.98 5.59
CA PRO A 398 4.79 4.58 4.26
C PRO A 398 5.15 6.08 4.23
N VAL A 399 4.87 6.84 5.30
CA VAL A 399 5.25 8.26 5.41
C VAL A 399 6.77 8.36 5.44
N ILE A 400 7.42 7.57 6.29
CA ILE A 400 8.88 7.52 6.42
C ILE A 400 9.51 7.09 5.08
N SER A 401 8.99 6.03 4.48
CA SER A 401 9.49 5.48 3.21
C SER A 401 9.41 6.51 2.07
N ALA A 402 8.33 7.30 2.03
CA ALA A 402 8.13 8.35 1.03
C ALA A 402 9.12 9.53 1.18
N ARG A 403 9.76 9.69 2.34
CA ARG A 403 10.84 10.67 2.56
C ARG A 403 12.20 10.20 1.98
N GLY A 404 12.32 8.93 1.60
CA GLY A 404 13.51 8.35 0.97
C GLY A 404 14.30 7.36 1.86
N GLN A 405 15.18 6.55 1.23
CA GLN A 405 15.84 5.36 1.82
C GLN A 405 16.75 5.59 3.05
N ALA A 406 16.96 6.84 3.49
CA ALA A 406 17.86 7.19 4.58
C ALA A 406 17.17 7.93 5.74
N VAL A 407 15.86 8.15 5.68
CA VAL A 407 15.13 8.89 6.72
C VAL A 407 14.51 7.90 7.69
N SER A 408 14.93 7.93 8.95
CA SER A 408 14.28 7.27 10.08
C SER A 408 13.21 8.19 10.67
N ALA A 409 12.34 7.63 11.52
CA ALA A 409 11.41 8.45 12.29
C ALA A 409 12.18 9.44 13.17
N THR A 410 11.70 10.67 13.27
CA THR A 410 12.28 11.69 14.17
C THR A 410 12.10 11.29 15.64
N PRO A 411 12.81 11.91 16.60
CA PRO A 411 12.61 11.64 18.02
C PRO A 411 11.16 11.83 18.47
N ASP A 412 10.50 12.90 17.99
CA ASP A 412 9.09 13.18 18.30
C ASP A 412 8.15 12.12 17.72
N GLU A 413 8.41 11.67 16.49
CA GLU A 413 7.67 10.57 15.85
C GLU A 413 7.84 9.26 16.62
N ASN A 414 9.08 8.88 16.95
CA ASN A 414 9.38 7.68 17.72
C ASN A 414 8.69 7.70 19.08
N TYR A 415 8.74 8.83 19.80
CA TYR A 415 8.08 8.97 21.09
C TYR A 415 6.55 8.88 20.99
N ALA A 416 5.95 9.54 20.00
CA ALA A 416 4.50 9.53 19.80
C ALA A 416 3.99 8.15 19.38
N LEU A 417 4.66 7.49 18.43
CA LEU A 417 4.34 6.12 18.00
C LEU A 417 4.51 5.11 19.16
N ALA A 418 5.57 5.24 19.96
CA ALA A 418 5.75 4.42 21.15
C ALA A 418 4.61 4.61 22.16
N ALA A 419 4.16 5.86 22.38
CA ALA A 419 3.07 6.15 23.30
C ALA A 419 1.73 5.56 22.82
N LEU A 420 1.45 5.58 21.51
CA LEU A 420 0.27 4.93 20.92
C LEU A 420 0.32 3.41 21.13
N LEU A 421 1.49 2.79 20.95
CA LEU A 421 1.68 1.36 21.16
C LEU A 421 1.51 0.97 22.65
N GLU A 422 2.08 1.76 23.56
CA GLU A 422 1.99 1.54 25.01
C GLU A 422 0.55 1.46 25.52
N GLU A 423 -0.39 2.21 24.93
CA GLU A 423 -1.80 2.18 25.31
C GLU A 423 -2.49 0.83 25.07
N SER A 424 -1.86 -0.06 24.28
CA SER A 424 -2.44 -1.33 23.85
C SER A 424 -1.60 -2.57 24.21
N CYS A 425 -0.40 -2.40 24.78
CA CYS A 425 0.54 -3.50 25.03
C CYS A 425 0.75 -3.80 26.52
N GLU A 426 1.25 -5.00 26.82
CA GLU A 426 1.66 -5.44 28.16
C GLU A 426 3.19 -5.62 28.26
N PRO A 427 3.82 -5.09 29.32
CA PRO A 427 5.26 -5.27 29.55
C PRO A 427 5.60 -6.67 30.07
N GLY A 428 6.85 -7.09 29.85
CA GLY A 428 7.35 -8.41 30.25
C GLY A 428 7.46 -9.39 29.07
N PRO A 429 7.76 -10.68 29.32
CA PRO A 429 7.96 -11.66 28.27
C PRO A 429 6.69 -11.88 27.44
N ALA A 430 6.86 -12.22 26.17
CA ALA A 430 5.75 -12.47 25.25
C ALA A 430 4.81 -13.57 25.77
N ARG A 431 3.50 -13.31 25.73
CA ARG A 431 2.43 -14.24 26.14
C ARG A 431 1.42 -14.43 25.01
N ALA A 432 0.84 -15.62 24.94
CA ALA A 432 -0.22 -15.90 23.97
C ALA A 432 -1.43 -14.98 24.21
N ASN A 433 -2.00 -14.42 23.13
CA ASN A 433 -3.18 -13.54 23.15
C ASN A 433 -3.02 -12.16 23.80
N HIS A 434 -1.81 -11.77 24.20
CA HIS A 434 -1.51 -10.42 24.69
C HIS A 434 -0.60 -9.68 23.70
N VAL A 435 -0.81 -8.36 23.53
CA VAL A 435 0.05 -7.54 22.67
C VAL A 435 1.33 -7.25 23.43
N HIS A 436 2.46 -7.70 22.91
CA HIS A 436 3.77 -7.55 23.56
C HIS A 436 4.35 -6.14 23.37
N CYS A 437 4.91 -5.53 24.42
CA CYS A 437 5.48 -4.17 24.34
C CYS A 437 6.81 -4.03 23.59
N LYS A 438 7.38 -5.10 23.01
CA LYS A 438 8.65 -5.03 22.25
C LYS A 438 8.71 -3.93 21.18
N PRO A 439 7.68 -3.69 20.36
CA PRO A 439 7.68 -2.57 19.41
C PRO A 439 7.79 -1.20 20.10
N ALA A 440 7.09 -1.00 21.23
CA ALA A 440 7.16 0.22 22.01
C ALA A 440 8.55 0.43 22.63
N TYR A 441 9.20 -0.64 23.10
CA TYR A 441 10.57 -0.57 23.63
C TYR A 441 11.56 -0.08 22.57
N TYR A 442 11.46 -0.57 21.33
CA TYR A 442 12.35 -0.15 20.25
C TYR A 442 12.09 1.30 19.82
N LYS A 443 10.83 1.72 19.70
CA LYS A 443 10.51 3.13 19.41
C LYS A 443 10.98 4.07 20.53
N TYR A 444 10.82 3.70 21.81
CA TYR A 444 11.40 4.50 22.91
C TYR A 444 12.92 4.45 22.97
N ARG A 445 13.56 3.33 22.62
CA ARG A 445 15.01 3.24 22.45
C ARG A 445 15.48 4.26 21.42
N ASP A 446 14.86 4.27 20.24
CA ASP A 446 15.25 5.14 19.13
C ASP A 446 15.04 6.62 19.50
N PHE A 447 13.93 6.95 20.17
CA PHE A 447 13.74 8.28 20.77
C PHE A 447 14.88 8.67 21.72
N LEU A 448 15.29 7.77 22.62
CA LEU A 448 16.35 8.03 23.59
C LEU A 448 17.75 8.08 22.94
N GLN A 449 18.00 7.35 21.84
CA GLN A 449 19.27 7.39 21.12
C GLN A 449 19.56 8.79 20.57
N ASP A 450 18.51 9.46 20.08
CA ASP A 450 18.62 10.75 19.41
C ASP A 450 18.32 11.95 20.34
N THR A 451 17.96 11.71 21.60
CA THR A 451 17.58 12.77 22.55
C THR A 451 18.61 12.87 23.68
N GLU A 452 19.24 14.04 23.83
CA GLU A 452 20.12 14.30 24.97
C GLU A 452 19.33 14.45 26.29
N PRO A 453 19.94 14.14 27.45
CA PRO A 453 19.32 14.33 28.76
C PRO A 453 19.22 15.82 29.18
N ASP A 454 18.46 16.63 28.44
CA ASP A 454 18.20 18.04 28.78
C ASP A 454 16.96 18.19 29.69
N ARG A 455 16.92 19.28 30.46
CA ARG A 455 15.87 19.63 31.42
C ARG A 455 14.49 19.82 30.78
N LEU A 456 14.44 20.23 29.50
CA LEU A 456 13.18 20.49 28.78
C LEU A 456 12.41 19.21 28.42
N GLU A 457 13.10 18.09 28.15
CA GLU A 457 12.50 16.81 27.75
C GLU A 457 12.24 15.86 28.93
N LYS A 458 12.51 16.30 30.17
CA LYS A 458 12.52 15.46 31.38
C LYS A 458 11.26 14.59 31.57
N PRO A 459 10.02 15.06 31.35
CA PRO A 459 8.83 14.20 31.48
C PRO A 459 8.79 13.06 30.47
N ARG A 460 9.17 13.32 29.21
CA ARG A 460 9.18 12.34 28.12
C ARG A 460 10.29 11.32 28.32
N LEU A 461 11.48 11.79 28.68
CA LEU A 461 12.60 10.94 29.07
C LEU A 461 12.23 10.05 30.26
N THR A 462 11.61 10.61 31.31
CA THR A 462 11.17 9.84 32.48
C THR A 462 10.19 8.74 32.08
N LYS A 463 9.22 9.05 31.22
CA LYS A 463 8.22 8.07 30.76
C LYS A 463 8.85 6.95 29.92
N ALA A 464 9.66 7.31 28.92
CA ALA A 464 10.34 6.34 28.05
C ALA A 464 11.27 5.41 28.85
N LYS A 465 12.06 5.99 29.76
CA LYS A 465 12.92 5.23 30.67
C LYS A 465 12.11 4.32 31.58
N ALA A 466 11.02 4.80 32.18
CA ALA A 466 10.18 4.00 33.07
C ALA A 466 9.59 2.77 32.37
N LEU A 467 9.18 2.86 31.10
CA LEU A 467 8.69 1.69 30.38
C LEU A 467 9.81 0.66 30.13
N LEU A 468 11.00 1.10 29.71
CA LEU A 468 12.17 0.22 29.52
C LEU A 468 12.66 -0.41 30.82
N GLU A 469 12.66 0.35 31.92
CA GLU A 469 13.03 -0.12 33.26
C GLU A 469 12.03 -1.15 33.78
N ARG A 470 10.73 -0.87 33.67
CA ARG A 470 9.67 -1.84 34.01
C ARG A 470 9.78 -3.11 33.17
N GLY A 471 9.92 -2.99 31.84
CA GLY A 471 10.06 -4.14 30.96
C GLY A 471 11.25 -5.03 31.33
N CYS A 472 12.40 -4.42 31.63
CA CYS A 472 13.58 -5.18 32.07
C CYS A 472 13.37 -5.81 33.46
N ALA A 473 12.74 -5.09 34.39
CA ALA A 473 12.39 -5.58 35.72
C ALA A 473 11.36 -6.73 35.69
N ASP A 474 10.44 -6.71 34.72
CA ASP A 474 9.41 -7.72 34.51
C ASP A 474 9.93 -8.93 33.71
N GLY A 475 11.21 -8.93 33.33
CA GLY A 475 11.90 -10.08 32.72
C GLY A 475 11.94 -10.08 31.19
N ASP A 476 11.80 -8.92 30.54
CA ASP A 476 11.95 -8.83 29.08
C ASP A 476 13.41 -8.53 28.66
N PRO A 477 14.08 -9.45 27.94
CA PRO A 477 15.44 -9.22 27.47
C PRO A 477 15.55 -8.07 26.46
N SER A 478 14.53 -7.81 25.64
CA SER A 478 14.53 -6.73 24.64
C SER A 478 14.60 -5.36 25.31
N ALA A 479 13.89 -5.18 26.43
CA ALA A 479 13.93 -3.95 27.22
C ALA A 479 15.29 -3.77 27.92
N CYS A 480 15.87 -4.84 28.48
CA CYS A 480 17.21 -4.79 29.07
C CYS A 480 18.29 -4.45 28.04
N ILE A 481 18.27 -5.10 26.87
CA ILE A 481 19.22 -4.86 25.77
C ILE A 481 19.14 -3.40 25.29
N ALA A 482 17.93 -2.86 25.13
CA ALA A 482 17.74 -1.47 24.71
C ALA A 482 18.46 -0.47 25.64
N GLN A 483 18.44 -0.69 26.96
CA GLN A 483 19.13 0.17 27.93
C GLN A 483 20.65 0.14 27.77
N THR A 484 21.23 -1.01 27.38
CA THR A 484 22.70 -1.17 27.33
C THR A 484 23.37 -0.22 26.34
N ARG A 485 22.68 0.10 25.24
CA ARG A 485 23.18 0.97 24.16
C ARG A 485 22.99 2.47 24.41
N LEU A 486 22.37 2.85 25.52
CA LEU A 486 21.94 4.22 25.80
C LEU A 486 22.82 4.90 26.85
N ALA A 487 24.09 5.12 26.50
CA ALA A 487 25.11 5.65 27.41
C ALA A 487 24.79 7.01 28.03
N ALA A 488 24.06 7.86 27.30
CA ALA A 488 23.65 9.17 27.79
C ALA A 488 22.58 9.09 28.88
N HIS A 489 21.78 8.01 28.93
CA HIS A 489 20.56 7.94 29.77
C HIS A 489 20.72 7.08 31.01
N TRP A 490 21.64 6.11 30.99
CA TRP A 490 21.94 5.24 32.12
C TRP A 490 23.44 5.23 32.40
N ALA A 491 23.77 5.35 33.69
CA ALA A 491 25.14 5.23 34.18
C ALA A 491 25.73 3.86 33.80
N LEU A 492 27.06 3.80 33.72
CA LEU A 492 27.79 2.58 33.38
C LEU A 492 27.35 1.37 34.23
N ASP A 493 27.17 1.56 35.55
CA ASP A 493 26.74 0.49 36.46
C ASP A 493 25.34 -0.02 36.16
N ALA A 494 24.39 0.87 35.85
CA ALA A 494 23.03 0.49 35.49
C ALA A 494 23.03 -0.29 34.15
N ARG A 495 23.82 0.16 33.16
CA ARG A 495 23.94 -0.54 31.88
C ARG A 495 24.64 -1.90 32.02
N ASN A 496 25.65 -1.99 32.89
CA ASN A 496 26.28 -3.27 33.25
C ASN A 496 25.28 -4.21 33.93
N HIS A 497 24.44 -3.69 34.83
CA HIS A 497 23.38 -4.48 35.47
C HIS A 497 22.36 -4.97 34.44
N SER A 498 21.91 -4.11 33.52
CA SER A 498 20.97 -4.48 32.45
C SER A 498 21.58 -5.48 31.46
N ALA A 499 22.87 -5.37 31.15
CA ALA A 499 23.59 -6.37 30.35
C ALA A 499 23.66 -7.72 31.06
N ALA A 500 24.07 -7.76 32.33
CA ALA A 500 24.11 -8.98 33.13
C ALA A 500 22.72 -9.62 33.26
N ARG A 501 21.68 -8.80 33.43
CA ARG A 501 20.30 -9.27 33.50
C ARG A 501 19.79 -9.81 32.17
N ALA A 502 20.10 -9.16 31.05
CA ALA A 502 19.76 -9.67 29.72
C ALA A 502 20.43 -11.04 29.48
N ILE A 503 21.69 -11.21 29.90
CA ILE A 503 22.41 -12.49 29.85
C ILE A 503 21.70 -13.56 30.68
N ALA A 504 21.35 -13.25 31.93
CA ALA A 504 20.63 -14.18 32.80
C ALA A 504 19.26 -14.59 32.22
N LEU A 505 18.46 -13.61 31.79
CA LEU A 505 17.13 -13.86 31.20
C LEU A 505 17.22 -14.69 29.92
N CYS A 506 18.18 -14.41 29.03
CA CYS A 506 18.38 -15.19 27.82
C CYS A 506 18.95 -16.60 28.08
N ALA A 507 19.60 -16.83 29.23
CA ALA A 507 20.04 -18.16 29.64
C ALA A 507 18.88 -19.01 30.20
N GLU A 508 17.87 -18.38 30.80
CA GLU A 508 16.67 -19.05 31.33
C GLU A 508 15.64 -19.42 30.24
N GLN A 509 15.73 -18.82 29.05
CA GLN A 509 14.82 -19.13 27.93
C GLN A 509 15.11 -20.50 27.30
N THR A 510 14.10 -21.37 27.26
CA THR A 510 14.15 -22.66 26.57
C THR A 510 14.11 -22.51 25.05
N GLU A 511 13.36 -21.53 24.54
CA GLU A 511 13.34 -21.12 23.13
C GLU A 511 13.78 -19.66 23.05
N LYS A 512 14.98 -19.43 22.49
CA LYS A 512 15.54 -18.07 22.38
C LYS A 512 14.75 -17.27 21.34
N ASP A 513 14.29 -16.10 21.73
CA ASP A 513 13.70 -15.15 20.81
C ASP A 513 14.77 -14.45 19.94
N SER A 514 14.32 -13.54 19.06
CA SER A 514 15.23 -12.78 18.19
C SER A 514 16.20 -11.87 18.96
N ALA A 515 15.88 -11.47 20.20
CA ALA A 515 16.77 -10.67 21.04
C ALA A 515 17.87 -11.55 21.67
N CYS A 516 17.54 -12.79 22.06
CA CYS A 516 18.49 -13.70 22.71
C CYS A 516 19.38 -14.50 21.74
N THR A 517 18.97 -14.73 20.50
CA THR A 517 19.72 -15.51 19.51
C THR A 517 21.04 -14.82 19.08
N GLY A 518 21.14 -13.49 19.21
CA GLY A 518 22.32 -12.69 18.84
C GLY A 518 22.89 -11.84 19.98
N LEU A 519 22.72 -12.26 21.23
CA LEU A 519 22.92 -11.42 22.41
C LEU A 519 24.27 -10.69 22.47
N GLY A 520 25.39 -11.36 22.19
CA GLY A 520 26.72 -10.74 22.23
C GLY A 520 26.87 -9.54 21.28
N SER A 521 26.20 -9.58 20.12
CA SER A 521 26.14 -8.47 19.17
C SER A 521 25.09 -7.42 19.53
N ALA A 522 24.04 -7.82 20.24
CA ALA A 522 22.95 -6.95 20.64
C ALA A 522 23.35 -6.02 21.80
N LEU A 523 24.25 -6.45 22.68
CA LEU A 523 24.77 -5.64 23.79
C LEU A 523 25.80 -4.59 23.33
N ASP A 524 25.96 -3.53 24.12
CA ASP A 524 27.01 -2.51 23.90
C ASP A 524 28.42 -3.11 24.18
N PRO A 525 29.35 -3.11 23.18
CA PRO A 525 30.70 -3.65 23.33
C PRO A 525 31.62 -2.86 24.26
N GLY A 526 31.22 -1.66 24.68
CA GLY A 526 31.94 -0.89 25.69
C GLY A 526 31.70 -1.36 27.13
N LEU A 527 30.77 -2.29 27.38
CA LEU A 527 30.38 -2.69 28.73
C LEU A 527 31.17 -3.90 29.23
N ALA A 528 31.76 -3.76 30.42
CA ALA A 528 32.48 -4.87 31.07
C ALA A 528 31.57 -6.09 31.32
N ALA A 529 30.28 -5.86 31.65
CA ALA A 529 29.32 -6.95 31.84
C ALA A 529 28.86 -7.61 30.53
N ALA A 530 29.09 -6.98 29.37
CA ALA A 530 28.86 -7.60 28.06
C ALA A 530 30.06 -8.44 27.59
N ALA A 531 31.27 -8.18 28.13
CA ALA A 531 32.50 -8.87 27.75
C ALA A 531 32.41 -10.40 27.88
N PRO A 532 31.76 -11.00 28.92
CA PRO A 532 31.54 -12.45 28.95
C PRO A 532 30.74 -12.93 27.73
N ALA A 533 29.58 -12.33 27.44
CA ALA A 533 28.76 -12.75 26.29
C ALA A 533 29.48 -12.54 24.93
N GLN A 534 30.34 -11.53 24.82
CA GLN A 534 31.11 -11.25 23.62
C GLN A 534 32.31 -12.17 23.45
N ASN A 535 33.07 -12.42 24.52
CA ASN A 535 34.17 -13.36 24.53
C ASN A 535 33.66 -14.79 24.37
N ASP A 536 32.56 -15.17 25.00
CA ASP A 536 31.93 -16.47 24.79
C ASP A 536 31.52 -16.63 23.32
N SER A 537 30.93 -15.59 22.72
CA SER A 537 30.59 -15.61 21.30
C SER A 537 31.84 -15.71 20.42
N TYR A 538 32.90 -14.93 20.68
CA TYR A 538 34.14 -14.99 19.89
C TYR A 538 34.90 -16.30 20.08
N GLN A 539 35.04 -16.80 21.31
CA GLN A 539 35.76 -18.04 21.61
C GLN A 539 35.02 -19.24 21.03
N ALA A 540 33.69 -19.29 21.11
CA ALA A 540 32.90 -20.31 20.44
C ALA A 540 33.16 -20.29 18.92
N LEU A 541 33.12 -19.10 18.30
CA LEU A 541 33.39 -18.93 16.87
C LEU A 541 34.85 -19.22 16.49
N SER A 542 35.83 -18.84 17.31
CA SER A 542 37.26 -19.07 17.07
C SER A 542 37.64 -20.53 17.26
N ASN A 543 37.06 -21.22 18.23
CA ASN A 543 37.25 -22.64 18.43
C ASN A 543 36.61 -23.44 17.29
N SER A 544 35.38 -23.11 16.91
CA SER A 544 34.75 -23.70 15.72
C SER A 544 35.60 -23.42 14.45
N CYS A 545 36.09 -22.19 14.28
CA CYS A 545 37.00 -21.84 13.18
C CYS A 545 38.24 -22.74 13.12
N ARG A 546 38.88 -23.05 14.25
CA ARG A 546 40.11 -23.85 14.28
C ARG A 546 39.90 -25.36 14.23
N THR A 547 38.77 -25.85 14.72
CA THR A 547 38.60 -27.29 15.02
C THR A 547 37.44 -27.94 14.30
N ASP A 548 36.46 -27.17 13.83
CA ASP A 548 35.28 -27.71 13.17
C ASP A 548 35.63 -28.04 11.72
N THR A 549 35.69 -29.34 11.42
CA THR A 549 36.01 -29.85 10.08
C THR A 549 34.80 -29.83 9.15
N SER A 550 33.64 -29.34 9.61
CA SER A 550 32.44 -29.15 8.78
C SER A 550 32.44 -27.80 8.06
N ALA A 551 31.44 -27.57 7.20
CA ALA A 551 31.20 -26.28 6.55
C ALA A 551 30.98 -25.10 7.52
N SER A 552 30.70 -25.38 8.79
CA SER A 552 30.53 -24.37 9.85
C SER A 552 31.86 -23.73 10.26
N GLY A 553 32.99 -24.43 10.14
CA GLY A 553 34.31 -23.93 10.52
C GLY A 553 34.71 -22.64 9.78
N PRO A 554 34.71 -22.61 8.43
CA PRO A 554 34.99 -21.40 7.65
C PRO A 554 34.02 -20.24 7.94
N GLN A 555 32.72 -20.53 8.15
CA GLN A 555 31.72 -19.51 8.53
C GLN A 555 32.03 -18.93 9.91
N ALA A 556 32.41 -19.77 10.86
CA ALA A 556 32.82 -19.38 12.18
C ALA A 556 34.09 -18.51 12.15
N CYS A 557 35.01 -18.75 11.21
CA CYS A 557 36.15 -17.86 10.99
C CYS A 557 35.71 -16.44 10.55
N ALA A 558 34.80 -16.34 9.58
CA ALA A 558 34.28 -15.05 9.12
C ALA A 558 33.50 -14.32 10.23
N ALA A 559 32.66 -15.03 10.98
CA ALA A 559 31.92 -14.47 12.10
C ALA A 559 32.84 -14.09 13.27
N ALA A 560 33.91 -14.85 13.53
CA ALA A 560 34.94 -14.52 14.52
C ALA A 560 35.69 -13.24 14.13
N VAL A 561 35.97 -13.02 12.85
CA VAL A 561 36.51 -11.73 12.36
C VAL A 561 35.56 -10.58 12.67
N ALA A 562 34.27 -10.73 12.36
CA ALA A 562 33.28 -9.69 12.66
C ALA A 562 33.15 -9.40 14.18
N ALA A 563 33.10 -10.45 15.00
CA ALA A 563 33.05 -10.33 16.46
C ALA A 563 34.33 -9.71 17.04
N ALA A 564 35.50 -10.08 16.50
CA ALA A 564 36.78 -9.52 16.90
C ALA A 564 36.88 -8.02 16.56
N LEU A 565 36.46 -7.62 15.36
CA LEU A 565 36.43 -6.22 14.95
C LEU A 565 35.46 -5.38 15.81
N ALA A 566 34.45 -6.00 16.42
CA ALA A 566 33.53 -5.35 17.35
C ALA A 566 34.02 -5.32 18.82
N SER A 567 35.06 -6.08 19.16
CA SER A 567 35.61 -6.18 20.53
C SER A 567 36.85 -5.30 20.70
N LYS A 568 37.02 -4.71 21.88
CA LYS A 568 38.24 -3.97 22.25
C LYS A 568 39.38 -4.87 22.73
N ASP A 569 39.04 -6.09 23.14
CA ASP A 569 39.99 -7.01 23.78
C ASP A 569 40.72 -7.90 22.76
N ILE A 570 40.25 -7.95 21.51
CA ILE A 570 40.79 -8.82 20.46
C ILE A 570 41.58 -7.97 19.44
N LYS A 571 42.89 -8.15 19.39
CA LYS A 571 43.78 -7.37 18.50
C LYS A 571 43.93 -8.03 17.13
N ARG A 572 44.11 -7.22 16.07
CA ARG A 572 44.32 -7.71 14.70
C ARG A 572 45.44 -8.75 14.55
N PRO A 573 46.63 -8.61 15.17
CA PRO A 573 47.66 -9.66 15.10
C PRO A 573 47.22 -10.98 15.75
N GLN A 574 46.38 -10.94 16.78
CA GLN A 574 45.80 -12.15 17.38
C GLN A 574 44.78 -12.79 16.43
N LEU A 575 44.02 -11.98 15.69
CA LEU A 575 43.09 -12.44 14.67
C LEU A 575 43.82 -13.05 13.47
N GLU A 576 44.87 -12.41 12.95
CA GLU A 576 45.72 -12.95 11.88
C GLU A 576 46.40 -14.24 12.31
N ALA A 577 47.00 -14.29 13.51
CA ALA A 577 47.60 -15.51 14.04
C ALA A 577 46.59 -16.66 14.22
N MET A 578 45.35 -16.34 14.64
CA MET A 578 44.28 -17.32 14.73
C MET A 578 43.91 -17.87 13.34
N LEU A 579 43.74 -16.98 12.34
CA LEU A 579 43.42 -17.38 10.97
C LEU A 579 44.56 -18.13 10.28
N ASP A 580 45.81 -17.74 10.51
CA ASP A 580 47.02 -18.45 10.07
C ASP A 580 47.07 -19.84 10.69
N SER A 581 46.78 -19.97 12.00
CA SER A 581 46.70 -21.28 12.67
C SER A 581 45.56 -22.15 12.14
N ALA A 582 44.50 -21.54 11.61
CA ALA A 582 43.38 -22.22 10.95
C ALA A 582 43.60 -22.39 9.42
N CYS A 583 44.75 -21.97 8.87
CA CYS A 583 45.14 -22.09 7.46
C CYS A 583 46.46 -22.88 7.31
N GLY A 584 46.40 -24.14 7.74
CA GLY A 584 47.51 -25.10 7.77
C GLY A 584 47.32 -26.28 6.81
N ASP A 585 48.17 -27.28 6.97
CA ASP A 585 48.08 -28.53 6.20
C ASP A 585 46.98 -29.46 6.75
N GLU A 586 46.65 -29.29 8.04
CA GLU A 586 45.64 -30.05 8.78
C GLU A 586 44.23 -29.41 8.71
N THR A 587 44.15 -28.06 8.74
CA THR A 587 42.88 -27.32 8.72
C THR A 587 42.96 -26.16 7.74
N ILE A 588 41.90 -25.91 6.96
CA ILE A 588 41.89 -24.88 5.90
C ILE A 588 40.83 -23.79 6.10
N ASN A 589 40.12 -23.83 7.24
CA ASN A 589 38.99 -22.96 7.54
C ASN A 589 39.33 -21.47 7.50
N GLY A 590 40.54 -21.11 7.96
CA GLY A 590 40.99 -19.73 8.07
C GLY A 590 41.45 -19.12 6.74
N CYS A 591 41.73 -19.92 5.72
CA CYS A 591 42.44 -19.47 4.52
C CYS A 591 41.70 -18.38 3.74
N GLN A 592 40.39 -18.52 3.55
CA GLN A 592 39.58 -17.50 2.85
C GLN A 592 39.46 -16.21 3.67
N ALA A 593 39.20 -16.32 4.98
CA ALA A 593 39.07 -15.16 5.87
C ALA A 593 40.40 -14.41 6.00
N LEU A 594 41.53 -15.13 6.02
CA LEU A 594 42.88 -14.57 5.99
C LEU A 594 43.11 -13.81 4.69
N ALA A 595 42.88 -14.43 3.53
CA ALA A 595 43.03 -13.77 2.23
C ALA A 595 42.15 -12.51 2.14
N SER A 596 40.91 -12.58 2.62
CA SER A 596 39.99 -11.43 2.65
C SER A 596 40.49 -10.30 3.56
N LEU A 597 41.01 -10.62 4.74
CA LEU A 597 41.57 -9.65 5.68
C LEU A 597 42.83 -8.96 5.13
N LEU A 598 43.67 -9.73 4.43
CA LEU A 598 44.89 -9.23 3.77
C LEU A 598 44.54 -8.31 2.58
N PHE A 599 43.61 -8.72 1.70
CA PHE A 599 43.14 -7.89 0.59
C PHE A 599 42.38 -6.63 1.05
N ALA A 600 41.68 -6.65 2.19
CA ALA A 600 41.03 -5.47 2.75
C ALA A 600 42.08 -4.41 3.20
N ASN A 601 43.24 -4.86 3.69
CA ASN A 601 44.33 -4.00 4.14
C ASN A 601 45.02 -3.24 3.01
N THR A 602 44.96 -3.76 1.78
CA THR A 602 45.62 -3.12 0.61
C THR A 602 44.79 -1.99 0.01
N LYS A 603 43.54 -1.79 0.46
CA LYS A 603 42.70 -0.63 0.12
C LYS A 603 42.97 0.60 1.00
N GLU A 604 43.54 0.43 2.20
CA GLU A 604 44.03 1.52 3.04
C GLU A 604 45.52 1.78 2.76
N GLN A 605 45.81 2.85 1.98
CA GLN A 605 47.10 3.56 1.81
C GLN A 605 48.41 2.84 2.22
N SER A 606 48.58 1.57 1.83
CA SER A 606 49.77 0.81 2.18
C SER A 606 50.86 1.04 1.11
N PRO A 607 52.13 1.25 1.50
CA PRO A 607 53.26 1.38 0.57
C PRO A 607 53.32 0.22 -0.44
N PRO A 608 53.80 0.43 -1.69
CA PRO A 608 53.84 -0.57 -2.75
C PRO A 608 54.39 -1.96 -2.36
N PRO A 609 55.50 -2.09 -1.58
CA PRO A 609 56.01 -3.41 -1.20
C PRO A 609 55.09 -4.15 -0.22
N ILE A 610 54.46 -3.45 0.72
CA ILE A 610 53.53 -4.05 1.70
C ILE A 610 52.26 -4.55 1.00
N LYS A 611 51.81 -3.85 -0.05
CA LYS A 611 50.70 -4.29 -0.88
C LYS A 611 51.03 -5.57 -1.66
N ALA A 612 52.19 -5.61 -2.33
CA ALA A 612 52.62 -6.78 -3.08
C ALA A 612 52.80 -8.01 -2.18
N ASP A 613 53.36 -7.83 -0.99
CA ASP A 613 53.55 -8.92 -0.02
C ASP A 613 52.21 -9.43 0.53
N ASN A 614 51.25 -8.55 0.81
CA ASN A 614 49.91 -8.95 1.26
C ASN A 614 49.11 -9.65 0.15
N ASP A 615 49.19 -9.17 -1.09
CA ASP A 615 48.51 -9.80 -2.24
C ASP A 615 49.11 -11.21 -2.52
N ALA A 616 50.43 -11.36 -2.43
CA ALA A 616 51.12 -12.64 -2.58
C ALA A 616 50.75 -13.61 -1.43
N ARG A 617 50.72 -13.14 -0.18
CA ARG A 617 50.27 -13.95 0.97
C ARG A 617 48.80 -14.35 0.85
N ALA A 618 47.95 -13.46 0.36
CA ALA A 618 46.54 -13.75 0.15
C ALA A 618 46.33 -14.80 -0.95
N LEU A 619 47.06 -14.70 -2.07
CA LEU A 619 47.04 -15.71 -3.13
C LEU A 619 47.52 -17.07 -2.62
N ALA A 620 48.66 -17.11 -1.92
CA ALA A 620 49.18 -18.34 -1.33
C ALA A 620 48.20 -18.98 -0.33
N ALA A 621 47.48 -18.17 0.46
CA ALA A 621 46.43 -18.66 1.34
C ALA A 621 45.25 -19.25 0.55
N LEU A 622 44.83 -18.63 -0.55
CA LEU A 622 43.76 -19.16 -1.41
C LEU A 622 44.17 -20.47 -2.11
N GLU A 623 45.39 -20.55 -2.64
CA GLU A 623 45.91 -21.76 -3.28
C GLU A 623 46.05 -22.90 -2.27
N LYS A 624 46.63 -22.62 -1.09
CA LYS A 624 46.77 -23.59 -0.01
C LYS A 624 45.43 -24.10 0.48
N GLY A 625 44.47 -23.19 0.63
CA GLY A 625 43.13 -23.52 1.11
C GLY A 625 42.22 -24.09 0.05
N CYS A 626 42.52 -24.01 -1.26
CA CYS A 626 41.71 -24.65 -2.30
C CYS A 626 42.10 -26.12 -2.51
N ARG A 627 41.62 -26.99 -1.61
CA ARG A 627 41.85 -28.43 -1.68
C ARG A 627 40.56 -29.20 -1.96
N PHE A 628 40.62 -30.13 -2.92
CA PHE A 628 39.44 -30.90 -3.34
C PHE A 628 39.10 -32.09 -2.42
N ASP A 629 39.94 -32.39 -1.43
CA ASP A 629 39.80 -33.52 -0.49
C ASP A 629 39.12 -33.14 0.84
N ASN A 630 38.93 -31.85 1.13
CA ASN A 630 38.55 -31.37 2.47
C ASN A 630 37.52 -30.21 2.47
N ALA A 631 36.66 -30.13 1.45
CA ALA A 631 35.51 -29.23 1.35
C ALA A 631 35.66 -27.69 1.64
N PRO A 632 36.69 -26.96 1.17
CA PRO A 632 36.79 -25.50 1.31
C PRO A 632 36.13 -24.79 0.12
N ALA A 633 34.83 -25.03 -0.09
CA ALA A 633 34.12 -24.57 -1.30
C ALA A 633 34.30 -23.07 -1.58
N SER A 634 34.39 -22.26 -0.52
CA SER A 634 34.53 -20.81 -0.58
C SER A 634 35.94 -20.32 -0.95
N THR A 635 36.99 -21.05 -0.57
CA THR A 635 38.38 -20.72 -0.96
C THR A 635 38.61 -20.99 -2.44
N CYS A 636 38.20 -22.18 -2.92
CA CYS A 636 38.28 -22.51 -4.34
C CYS A 636 37.43 -21.59 -5.22
N LEU A 637 36.25 -21.20 -4.74
CA LEU A 637 35.42 -20.22 -5.43
C LEU A 637 36.12 -18.86 -5.57
N SER A 638 36.77 -18.39 -4.50
CA SER A 638 37.49 -17.11 -4.50
C SER A 638 38.68 -17.15 -5.48
N LEU A 639 39.42 -18.26 -5.52
CA LEU A 639 40.50 -18.47 -6.49
C LEU A 639 39.99 -18.55 -7.94
N ALA A 640 38.91 -19.30 -8.18
CA ALA A 640 38.31 -19.42 -9.51
C ALA A 640 37.80 -18.07 -10.04
N ARG A 641 37.19 -17.24 -9.18
CA ARG A 641 36.81 -15.86 -9.51
C ARG A 641 38.01 -14.99 -9.84
N LEU A 642 39.10 -15.08 -9.06
CA LEU A 642 40.33 -14.35 -9.33
C LEU A 642 40.89 -14.66 -10.74
N HIS A 643 40.95 -15.94 -11.13
CA HIS A 643 41.35 -16.34 -12.49
C HIS A 643 40.35 -15.86 -13.54
N GLY A 644 39.05 -15.93 -13.26
CA GLY A 644 38.00 -15.44 -14.16
C GLY A 644 38.10 -13.94 -14.44
N ASP A 645 38.29 -13.14 -13.39
CA ASP A 645 38.46 -11.68 -13.47
C ASP A 645 39.77 -11.29 -14.18
N ALA A 646 40.80 -12.14 -14.10
CA ALA A 646 42.05 -12.01 -14.87
C ALA A 646 41.92 -12.48 -16.34
N GLY A 647 40.77 -12.98 -16.76
CA GLY A 647 40.52 -13.48 -18.12
C GLY A 647 41.02 -14.89 -18.40
N GLU A 648 41.47 -15.62 -17.38
CA GLU A 648 42.02 -16.97 -17.48
C GLU A 648 40.91 -18.03 -17.44
N ILE A 649 40.02 -18.01 -18.45
CA ILE A 649 38.77 -18.80 -18.49
C ILE A 649 39.00 -20.30 -18.29
N ALA A 650 40.05 -20.87 -18.89
CA ALA A 650 40.36 -22.30 -18.76
C ALA A 650 40.83 -22.66 -17.34
N ALA A 651 41.61 -21.79 -16.69
CA ALA A 651 42.07 -21.99 -15.31
C ALA A 651 40.89 -21.90 -14.34
N ALA A 652 40.02 -20.90 -14.51
CA ALA A 652 38.79 -20.74 -13.73
C ALA A 652 37.85 -21.95 -13.90
N MET A 653 37.61 -22.40 -15.14
CA MET A 653 36.73 -23.55 -15.41
C MET A 653 37.26 -24.85 -14.78
N ASN A 654 38.57 -25.10 -14.88
CA ASN A 654 39.21 -26.28 -14.28
C ASN A 654 39.03 -26.30 -12.74
N LEU A 655 39.09 -25.14 -12.09
CA LEU A 655 38.82 -25.03 -10.65
C LEU A 655 37.34 -25.27 -10.33
N PHE A 656 36.41 -24.72 -11.12
CA PHE A 656 34.98 -24.93 -10.97
C PHE A 656 34.56 -26.40 -11.15
N GLU A 657 35.07 -27.07 -12.19
CA GLU A 657 34.78 -28.46 -12.49
C GLU A 657 35.24 -29.39 -11.37
N LYS A 658 36.52 -29.26 -10.97
CA LYS A 658 37.08 -30.07 -9.86
C LYS A 658 36.41 -29.78 -8.54
N GLY A 659 36.14 -28.50 -8.26
CA GLY A 659 35.46 -28.06 -7.05
C GLY A 659 34.04 -28.63 -6.95
N CYS A 660 33.25 -28.55 -8.03
CA CYS A 660 31.90 -29.10 -8.03
C CYS A 660 31.92 -30.64 -8.00
N ALA A 661 32.82 -31.30 -8.71
CA ALA A 661 32.95 -32.77 -8.64
C ALA A 661 33.26 -33.26 -7.23
N ALA A 662 34.18 -32.59 -6.53
CA ALA A 662 34.48 -32.87 -5.12
C ALA A 662 33.26 -32.64 -4.22
N GLN A 663 32.55 -31.53 -4.41
CA GLN A 663 31.34 -31.20 -3.65
C GLN A 663 30.22 -32.23 -3.84
N ILE A 664 30.04 -32.74 -5.06
CA ILE A 664 29.08 -33.82 -5.36
C ILE A 664 29.49 -35.12 -4.66
N ALA A 665 30.77 -35.51 -4.75
CA ALA A 665 31.27 -36.76 -4.20
C ALA A 665 31.24 -36.81 -2.65
N GLN A 666 31.41 -35.66 -2.00
CA GLN A 666 31.43 -35.53 -0.53
C GLN A 666 30.05 -35.30 0.07
N SER A 667 29.04 -34.98 -0.74
CA SER A 667 27.69 -34.71 -0.26
C SER A 667 26.95 -36.00 0.10
N SER A 668 26.65 -36.19 1.38
CA SER A 668 25.66 -37.17 1.84
C SER A 668 24.29 -36.48 2.02
N ASN A 669 23.26 -36.97 1.33
CA ASN A 669 21.90 -36.39 1.31
C ASN A 669 21.83 -34.99 0.64
N ARG A 670 21.04 -34.05 1.20
CA ARG A 670 20.80 -32.71 0.65
C ARG A 670 21.87 -31.73 1.17
N PRO A 671 22.74 -31.17 0.30
CA PRO A 671 23.78 -30.25 0.75
C PRO A 671 23.17 -28.91 1.20
N GLU A 672 23.77 -28.28 2.20
CA GLU A 672 23.34 -26.95 2.72
C GLU A 672 23.99 -25.78 1.96
N THR A 673 25.07 -26.04 1.21
CA THR A 673 25.81 -25.03 0.43
C THR A 673 26.18 -25.59 -0.93
N VAL A 674 25.96 -24.83 -2.01
CA VAL A 674 26.20 -25.29 -3.40
C VAL A 674 26.86 -24.26 -4.30
N SER A 675 27.56 -23.31 -3.69
CA SER A 675 28.18 -22.16 -4.38
C SER A 675 29.10 -22.54 -5.53
N LEU A 676 29.91 -23.60 -5.40
CA LEU A 676 30.80 -24.06 -6.47
C LEU A 676 30.03 -24.62 -7.66
N CYS A 677 29.10 -25.55 -7.45
CA CYS A 677 28.31 -26.12 -8.54
C CYS A 677 27.38 -25.11 -9.23
N TYR A 678 26.77 -24.20 -8.46
CA TYR A 678 25.97 -23.13 -9.04
C TYR A 678 26.81 -22.19 -9.92
N GLU A 679 27.97 -21.72 -9.43
CA GLU A 679 28.83 -20.82 -10.21
C GLU A 679 29.49 -21.55 -11.39
N ALA A 680 29.82 -22.84 -11.25
CA ALA A 680 30.28 -23.68 -12.37
C ALA A 680 29.25 -23.72 -13.49
N ALA A 681 27.97 -23.99 -13.17
CA ALA A 681 26.89 -24.02 -14.15
C ALA A 681 26.69 -22.65 -14.82
N LYS A 682 26.66 -21.58 -14.02
CA LYS A 682 26.50 -20.21 -14.52
C LYS A 682 27.67 -19.79 -15.42
N PHE A 683 28.90 -20.07 -15.02
CA PHE A 683 30.11 -19.76 -15.78
C PHE A 683 30.15 -20.52 -17.10
N ALA A 684 29.80 -21.82 -17.09
CA ALA A 684 29.69 -22.63 -18.30
C ALA A 684 28.63 -22.10 -19.28
N LEU A 685 27.45 -21.72 -18.77
CA LEU A 685 26.38 -21.12 -19.59
C LEU A 685 26.79 -19.76 -20.17
N GLN A 686 27.43 -18.89 -19.37
CA GLN A 686 27.91 -17.58 -19.81
C GLN A 686 28.94 -17.69 -20.95
N HIS A 687 29.84 -18.67 -20.85
CA HIS A 687 30.88 -18.93 -21.85
C HIS A 687 30.47 -19.96 -22.91
N LYS A 688 29.19 -20.34 -22.95
CA LYS A 688 28.59 -21.22 -23.97
C LYS A 688 29.33 -22.55 -24.13
N THR A 689 29.73 -23.15 -23.03
CA THR A 689 30.55 -24.37 -22.99
C THR A 689 29.98 -25.38 -21.99
N HIS A 690 30.40 -26.65 -22.09
CA HIS A 690 30.07 -27.71 -21.12
C HIS A 690 28.57 -27.86 -20.76
N TYR A 691 27.64 -27.64 -21.71
CA TYR A 691 26.19 -27.62 -21.43
C TYR A 691 25.64 -28.86 -20.69
N PRO A 692 26.01 -30.11 -21.06
CA PRO A 692 25.54 -31.28 -20.32
C PRO A 692 26.02 -31.29 -18.86
N ALA A 693 27.26 -30.85 -18.60
CA ALA A 693 27.79 -30.74 -17.25
C ALA A 693 27.13 -29.58 -16.48
N ALA A 694 26.86 -28.45 -17.13
CA ALA A 694 26.13 -27.34 -16.54
C ALA A 694 24.73 -27.74 -16.06
N LEU A 695 24.03 -28.62 -16.79
CA LEU A 695 22.75 -29.20 -16.36
C LEU A 695 22.93 -30.04 -15.09
N GLN A 696 23.94 -30.91 -15.04
CA GLN A 696 24.22 -31.75 -13.88
C GLN A 696 24.57 -30.90 -12.63
N TRP A 697 25.41 -29.88 -12.80
CA TRP A 697 25.82 -29.00 -11.71
C TRP A 697 24.65 -28.14 -11.21
N ALA A 698 23.81 -27.62 -12.11
CA ALA A 698 22.61 -26.88 -11.75
C ALA A 698 21.57 -27.77 -11.05
N ASP A 699 21.38 -29.02 -11.50
CA ASP A 699 20.49 -30.00 -10.86
C ASP A 699 20.91 -30.31 -9.43
N PHE A 700 22.21 -30.54 -9.21
CA PHE A 700 22.76 -30.73 -7.87
C PHE A 700 22.52 -29.50 -6.98
N ALA A 701 22.78 -28.29 -7.49
CA ALA A 701 22.57 -27.05 -6.75
C ALA A 701 21.08 -26.75 -6.46
N CYS A 702 20.18 -27.07 -7.39
CA CYS A 702 18.73 -26.91 -7.22
C CYS A 702 18.16 -27.84 -6.14
N LYS A 703 18.72 -29.03 -5.95
CA LYS A 703 18.24 -29.99 -4.93
C LYS A 703 18.75 -29.72 -3.52
N ALA A 704 19.58 -28.69 -3.35
CA ALA A 704 20.19 -28.31 -2.09
C ALA A 704 19.25 -27.52 -1.18
N ALA A 705 19.62 -27.40 0.09
CA ALA A 705 18.95 -26.57 1.08
C ALA A 705 19.61 -25.18 1.21
N ASP A 706 20.22 -24.66 0.13
CA ASP A 706 20.92 -23.38 0.12
C ASP A 706 19.93 -22.24 -0.23
N PRO A 707 19.53 -21.40 0.75
CA PRO A 707 18.54 -20.35 0.51
C PRO A 707 19.05 -19.27 -0.43
N GLY A 708 20.36 -19.09 -0.60
CA GLY A 708 20.90 -18.05 -1.45
C GLY A 708 20.96 -18.43 -2.92
N LEU A 709 21.09 -19.73 -3.24
CA LEU A 709 21.47 -20.16 -4.59
C LEU A 709 20.56 -21.23 -5.21
N SER A 710 19.93 -22.09 -4.43
CA SER A 710 19.16 -23.22 -4.98
C SER A 710 18.01 -22.79 -5.90
N PRO A 711 17.17 -21.79 -5.56
CA PRO A 711 16.11 -21.32 -6.47
C PRO A 711 16.65 -20.81 -7.81
N TYR A 712 17.79 -20.11 -7.79
CA TYR A 712 18.47 -19.60 -8.98
C TYR A 712 19.05 -20.73 -9.83
N ALA A 713 19.57 -21.79 -9.21
CA ALA A 713 20.03 -22.98 -9.90
C ALA A 713 18.89 -23.69 -10.64
N CYS A 714 17.71 -23.79 -10.01
CA CYS A 714 16.53 -24.36 -10.66
C CYS A 714 16.11 -23.56 -11.90
N LYS A 715 16.26 -22.23 -11.90
CA LYS A 715 16.09 -21.41 -13.11
C LYS A 715 17.06 -21.80 -14.22
N LEU A 716 18.33 -22.06 -13.91
CA LEU A 716 19.33 -22.47 -14.91
C LEU A 716 18.90 -23.77 -15.60
N ILE A 717 18.40 -24.75 -14.85
CA ILE A 717 17.83 -26.00 -15.39
C ILE A 717 16.66 -25.68 -16.33
N GLY A 718 15.73 -24.84 -15.87
CA GLY A 718 14.58 -24.42 -16.67
C GLY A 718 14.99 -23.77 -17.98
N ASN A 719 16.00 -22.89 -17.97
CA ASN A 719 16.56 -22.25 -19.15
C ASN A 719 17.20 -23.27 -20.11
N ILE A 720 17.95 -24.24 -19.57
CA ILE A 720 18.57 -25.32 -20.36
C ILE A 720 17.50 -26.13 -21.10
N TYR A 721 16.43 -26.57 -20.44
CA TYR A 721 15.34 -27.33 -21.07
C TYR A 721 14.47 -26.48 -22.00
N ALA A 722 14.23 -25.21 -21.67
CA ALA A 722 13.43 -24.33 -22.51
C ALA A 722 14.14 -23.98 -23.83
N LEU A 723 15.47 -23.85 -23.80
CA LEU A 723 16.30 -23.47 -24.95
C LEU A 723 16.97 -24.66 -25.66
N GLY A 724 16.93 -25.85 -25.08
CA GLY A 724 17.60 -27.04 -25.65
C GLY A 724 19.12 -26.97 -25.61
N LEU A 725 19.69 -26.45 -24.52
CA LEU A 725 21.15 -26.30 -24.38
C LEU A 725 21.80 -27.63 -23.99
N GLY A 726 22.32 -28.38 -24.97
CA GLY A 726 22.89 -29.71 -24.73
C GLY A 726 21.86 -30.80 -24.42
N THR A 727 20.57 -30.52 -24.65
CA THR A 727 19.42 -31.43 -24.52
C THR A 727 18.32 -31.04 -25.53
N ALA A 728 17.31 -31.88 -25.75
CA ALA A 728 16.12 -31.48 -26.50
C ALA A 728 15.27 -30.48 -25.70
N VAL A 729 14.54 -29.61 -26.42
CA VAL A 729 13.57 -28.66 -25.82
C VAL A 729 12.45 -29.44 -25.13
N ASN A 730 12.17 -29.13 -23.87
CA ASN A 730 11.14 -29.81 -23.08
C ASN A 730 10.40 -28.85 -22.15
N ALA A 731 9.17 -28.47 -22.53
CA ALA A 731 8.36 -27.51 -21.78
C ALA A 731 7.92 -28.02 -20.40
N GLN A 732 7.66 -29.32 -20.25
CA GLN A 732 7.25 -29.90 -18.97
C GLN A 732 8.41 -29.89 -17.96
N GLN A 733 9.60 -30.30 -18.39
CA GLN A 733 10.80 -30.27 -17.53
C GLN A 733 11.22 -28.83 -17.21
N ALA A 734 11.11 -27.92 -18.17
CA ALA A 734 11.33 -26.50 -17.92
C ALA A 734 10.34 -25.96 -16.87
N ALA A 735 9.05 -26.28 -16.99
CA ALA A 735 8.02 -25.85 -16.05
C ALA A 735 8.26 -26.40 -14.64
N MET A 736 8.63 -27.68 -14.49
CA MET A 736 8.98 -28.28 -13.19
C MET A 736 10.19 -27.60 -12.54
N ALA A 737 11.21 -27.27 -13.34
CA ALA A 737 12.39 -26.58 -12.86
C ALA A 737 12.07 -25.13 -12.44
N TYR A 738 11.33 -24.38 -13.26
CA TYR A 738 10.91 -23.03 -12.89
C TYR A 738 9.95 -23.01 -11.70
N GLN A 739 9.04 -23.99 -11.59
CA GLN A 739 8.20 -24.16 -10.41
C GLN A 739 9.05 -24.35 -9.16
N SER A 740 10.10 -25.17 -9.22
CA SER A 740 11.03 -25.39 -8.11
C SER A 740 11.86 -24.14 -7.79
N GLY A 741 12.18 -23.32 -8.79
CA GLY A 741 12.79 -22.00 -8.56
C GLY A 741 11.84 -20.96 -7.96
N CYS A 742 10.54 -21.07 -8.25
CA CYS A 742 9.53 -20.15 -7.73
C CYS A 742 9.05 -20.54 -6.33
N PHE A 743 8.78 -21.83 -6.12
CA PHE A 743 8.27 -22.46 -4.90
C PHE A 743 9.24 -23.53 -4.41
N HIS A 744 10.41 -23.11 -3.93
CA HIS A 744 11.44 -24.06 -3.57
C HIS A 744 11.01 -24.96 -2.39
N PRO A 745 11.15 -26.29 -2.50
CA PRO A 745 10.63 -27.22 -1.48
C PRO A 745 11.42 -27.20 -0.17
N PHE A 746 12.66 -26.71 -0.19
CA PHE A 746 13.59 -26.79 0.95
C PHE A 746 13.99 -25.43 1.53
N VAL A 747 13.75 -24.33 0.81
CA VAL A 747 14.16 -23.00 1.26
C VAL A 747 13.03 -22.00 1.06
N ALA A 748 12.94 -20.99 1.93
CA ALA A 748 11.99 -19.88 1.75
C ALA A 748 12.37 -18.94 0.57
N THR A 749 13.60 -19.10 0.08
CA THR A 749 14.18 -18.66 -1.18
C THR A 749 13.25 -18.72 -2.41
N THR A 750 13.33 -17.77 -3.36
CA THR A 750 12.52 -17.70 -4.59
C THR A 750 13.33 -16.90 -5.61
N ASP A 751 13.32 -17.34 -6.87
CA ASP A 751 13.79 -16.55 -8.00
C ASP A 751 12.57 -15.97 -8.75
N GLY A 752 12.39 -14.65 -8.71
CA GLY A 752 11.24 -13.99 -9.33
C GLY A 752 11.18 -14.13 -10.86
N GLU A 753 12.31 -14.34 -11.54
CA GLU A 753 12.35 -14.57 -12.98
C GLU A 753 11.84 -15.97 -13.35
N ALA A 754 12.19 -16.98 -12.54
CA ALA A 754 11.67 -18.34 -12.65
C ALA A 754 10.15 -18.35 -12.47
N CYS A 755 9.63 -17.56 -11.51
CA CYS A 755 8.19 -17.38 -11.34
C CYS A 755 7.49 -16.83 -12.59
N ILE A 756 8.06 -15.81 -13.24
CA ILE A 756 7.53 -15.26 -14.50
C ILE A 756 7.52 -16.33 -15.60
N ARG A 757 8.66 -17.02 -15.78
CA ARG A 757 8.81 -18.07 -16.80
C ARG A 757 7.85 -19.23 -16.57
N TYR A 758 7.64 -19.61 -15.31
CA TYR A 758 6.68 -20.63 -14.92
C TYR A 758 5.24 -20.22 -15.26
N GLY A 759 4.79 -19.05 -14.79
CA GLY A 759 3.44 -18.55 -15.08
C GLY A 759 3.15 -18.43 -16.58
N ASN A 760 4.12 -17.94 -17.36
CA ASN A 760 3.99 -17.84 -18.82
C ASN A 760 3.84 -19.22 -19.48
N LEU A 761 4.59 -20.23 -19.02
CA LEU A 761 4.48 -21.59 -19.54
C LEU A 761 3.11 -22.22 -19.21
N LEU A 762 2.59 -22.00 -17.99
CA LEU A 762 1.28 -22.52 -17.60
C LEU A 762 0.15 -21.98 -18.48
N LEU A 763 0.24 -20.70 -18.89
CA LEU A 763 -0.78 -20.06 -19.74
C LEU A 763 -0.60 -20.36 -21.24
N GLY A 764 0.61 -20.67 -21.70
CA GLY A 764 0.95 -20.73 -23.13
C GLY A 764 1.35 -22.08 -23.72
N ALA A 765 1.66 -23.09 -22.90
CA ALA A 765 2.20 -24.36 -23.40
C ALA A 765 1.20 -25.21 -24.20
N LYS A 766 1.70 -25.91 -25.23
CA LYS A 766 0.98 -26.93 -26.00
C LYS A 766 1.85 -28.18 -26.18
N PRO A 767 1.44 -29.37 -25.69
CA PRO A 767 0.28 -29.61 -24.82
C PRO A 767 0.38 -28.87 -23.46
N PRO A 768 -0.73 -28.70 -22.73
CA PRO A 768 -0.73 -28.03 -21.44
C PRO A 768 0.22 -28.69 -20.43
N ILE A 769 0.83 -27.87 -19.56
CA ILE A 769 1.68 -28.37 -18.46
C ILE A 769 0.83 -29.15 -17.47
N VAL A 770 1.30 -30.32 -17.05
CA VAL A 770 0.63 -31.11 -15.99
C VAL A 770 1.16 -30.67 -14.62
N LEU A 771 0.27 -30.26 -13.71
CA LEU A 771 0.63 -29.88 -12.34
C LEU A 771 0.93 -31.13 -11.49
N ALA A 772 1.95 -31.05 -10.62
CA ALA A 772 2.41 -32.19 -9.82
C ALA A 772 1.33 -32.79 -8.89
N GLY A 773 0.39 -31.97 -8.40
CA GLY A 773 -0.72 -32.42 -7.55
C GLY A 773 -1.82 -33.20 -8.29
N ASP A 774 -1.91 -33.03 -9.61
CA ASP A 774 -2.98 -33.59 -10.44
C ASP A 774 -2.51 -34.84 -11.21
N ALA A 775 -1.23 -35.20 -11.12
CA ALA A 775 -0.62 -36.35 -11.80
C ALA A 775 -1.28 -37.70 -11.48
N TYR A 776 -2.03 -37.79 -10.38
CA TYR A 776 -2.75 -38.99 -9.93
C TYR A 776 -4.27 -38.78 -9.76
N ALA A 777 -4.79 -37.56 -9.93
CA ALA A 777 -6.19 -37.20 -9.61
C ALA A 777 -7.11 -37.09 -10.84
N GLY A 778 -6.57 -37.26 -12.06
CA GLY A 778 -7.35 -37.42 -13.29
C GLY A 778 -7.90 -36.14 -13.92
N ASP A 779 -8.26 -35.11 -13.15
CA ASP A 779 -8.93 -33.91 -13.70
C ASP A 779 -8.20 -32.61 -13.37
N GLN A 780 -7.16 -32.32 -14.16
CA GLN A 780 -6.57 -30.98 -14.20
C GLN A 780 -7.53 -30.03 -14.95
N THR A 781 -8.10 -29.07 -14.23
CA THR A 781 -8.98 -28.06 -14.85
C THR A 781 -8.17 -26.87 -15.36
N PRO A 782 -8.56 -26.19 -16.46
CA PRO A 782 -7.93 -24.95 -16.87
C PRO A 782 -7.87 -23.88 -15.74
N ALA A 783 -8.85 -23.89 -14.83
CA ALA A 783 -8.87 -23.00 -13.66
C ALA A 783 -7.70 -23.25 -12.70
N SER A 784 -7.25 -24.50 -12.53
CA SER A 784 -6.08 -24.83 -11.70
C SER A 784 -4.79 -24.23 -12.25
N LEU A 785 -4.58 -24.28 -13.57
CA LEU A 785 -3.42 -23.69 -14.25
C LEU A 785 -3.36 -22.17 -14.09
N ILE A 786 -4.50 -21.51 -14.23
CA ILE A 786 -4.62 -20.05 -14.11
C ILE A 786 -4.38 -19.61 -12.66
N THR A 787 -4.93 -20.37 -11.71
CA THR A 787 -4.69 -20.14 -10.27
C THR A 787 -3.21 -20.23 -9.94
N GLU A 788 -2.52 -21.27 -10.43
CA GLU A 788 -1.09 -21.47 -10.19
C GLU A 788 -0.23 -20.44 -10.93
N ALA A 789 -0.63 -20.00 -12.13
CA ALA A 789 0.05 -18.91 -12.84
C ALA A 789 -0.05 -17.58 -12.07
N SER A 790 -1.23 -17.22 -11.58
CA SER A 790 -1.43 -16.03 -10.72
C SER A 790 -0.57 -16.12 -9.47
N ARG A 791 -0.56 -17.29 -8.82
CA ARG A 791 0.26 -17.56 -7.64
C ARG A 791 1.76 -17.39 -7.94
N ALA A 792 2.24 -17.86 -9.09
CA ALA A 792 3.63 -17.69 -9.50
C ALA A 792 3.97 -16.21 -9.72
N TYR A 793 3.14 -15.46 -10.44
CA TYR A 793 3.39 -14.03 -10.65
C TYR A 793 3.36 -13.23 -9.33
N ASP A 794 2.47 -13.57 -8.40
CA ASP A 794 2.45 -12.97 -7.07
C ASP A 794 3.74 -13.24 -6.29
N MET A 795 4.28 -14.47 -6.35
CA MET A 795 5.59 -14.79 -5.76
C MET A 795 6.72 -13.95 -6.38
N GLY A 796 6.73 -13.81 -7.71
CA GLY A 796 7.71 -12.95 -8.38
C GLY A 796 7.56 -11.47 -7.99
N CYS A 797 6.33 -11.00 -7.77
CA CYS A 797 6.06 -9.65 -7.30
C CYS A 797 6.58 -9.42 -5.87
N MET A 798 6.50 -10.43 -4.99
CA MET A 798 7.10 -10.37 -3.65
C MET A 798 8.63 -10.29 -3.66
N ASP A 799 9.27 -10.73 -4.74
CA ASP A 799 10.71 -10.58 -4.97
C ASP A 799 11.06 -9.22 -5.61
N ASN A 800 10.14 -8.25 -5.53
CA ASN A 800 10.24 -6.89 -6.10
C ASN A 800 10.42 -6.84 -7.62
N ILE A 801 9.94 -7.85 -8.35
CA ILE A 801 9.95 -7.84 -9.83
C ILE A 801 8.67 -7.18 -10.35
N GLU A 802 8.76 -5.91 -10.73
CA GLU A 802 7.61 -5.12 -11.23
C GLU A 802 6.89 -5.79 -12.42
N GLN A 803 7.65 -6.44 -13.31
CA GLN A 803 7.07 -7.18 -14.43
C GLN A 803 6.12 -8.30 -13.96
N ALA A 804 6.47 -9.01 -12.89
CA ALA A 804 5.60 -10.05 -12.33
C ALA A 804 4.33 -9.44 -11.72
N CYS A 805 4.44 -8.30 -11.05
CA CYS A 805 3.29 -7.56 -10.52
C CYS A 805 2.30 -7.15 -11.63
N GLN A 806 2.81 -6.67 -12.77
CA GLN A 806 2.01 -6.28 -13.93
C GLN A 806 1.32 -7.47 -14.61
N LEU A 807 2.03 -8.59 -14.77
CA LEU A 807 1.46 -9.82 -15.31
C LEU A 807 0.33 -10.35 -14.42
N ASN A 808 0.51 -10.37 -13.10
CA ASN A 808 -0.54 -10.83 -12.19
C ASN A 808 -1.78 -9.92 -12.27
N ARG A 809 -1.58 -8.60 -12.28
CA ARG A 809 -2.67 -7.63 -12.38
C ARG A 809 -3.49 -7.82 -13.66
N THR A 810 -2.81 -7.94 -14.80
CA THR A 810 -3.44 -8.17 -16.10
C THR A 810 -4.25 -9.48 -16.10
N LEU A 811 -3.69 -10.55 -15.54
CA LEU A 811 -4.37 -11.84 -15.43
C LEU A 811 -5.67 -11.74 -14.59
N LEU A 812 -5.60 -11.10 -13.42
CA LEU A 812 -6.72 -10.96 -12.50
C LEU A 812 -7.83 -10.05 -13.07
N GLU A 813 -7.47 -9.00 -13.80
CA GLU A 813 -8.44 -8.15 -14.50
C GLU A 813 -9.21 -8.93 -15.58
N ASP A 814 -8.50 -9.68 -16.41
CA ASP A 814 -9.11 -10.48 -17.47
C ASP A 814 -9.96 -11.63 -16.91
N TRP A 815 -9.52 -12.23 -15.80
CA TRP A 815 -10.32 -13.25 -15.10
C TRP A 815 -11.61 -12.66 -14.52
N SER A 816 -11.51 -11.48 -13.92
CA SER A 816 -12.68 -10.74 -13.41
C SER A 816 -13.69 -10.40 -14.52
N ARG A 817 -13.22 -10.14 -15.74
CA ARG A 817 -14.06 -9.91 -16.93
C ARG A 817 -14.69 -11.20 -17.48
N GLY A 818 -14.32 -12.37 -16.96
CA GLY A 818 -14.82 -13.67 -17.40
C GLY A 818 -14.12 -14.22 -18.64
N ARG A 819 -12.93 -13.69 -19.00
CA ARG A 819 -12.11 -14.21 -20.10
C ARG A 819 -11.47 -15.56 -19.79
N TYR A 820 -11.46 -15.94 -18.52
CA TYR A 820 -10.98 -17.20 -18.01
C TYR A 820 -12.11 -17.99 -17.33
N PRO A 821 -12.01 -19.34 -17.25
CA PRO A 821 -13.00 -20.19 -16.60
C PRO A 821 -13.26 -19.81 -15.14
N HIS A 822 -14.51 -19.87 -14.69
CA HIS A 822 -14.95 -19.44 -13.36
C HIS A 822 -16.17 -20.23 -12.91
N ASP A 823 -16.35 -20.34 -11.59
CA ASP A 823 -17.53 -20.96 -10.99
C ASP A 823 -18.71 -19.97 -10.98
N ARG A 824 -19.93 -20.50 -10.82
CA ARG A 824 -21.13 -19.70 -10.58
C ARG A 824 -21.60 -19.90 -9.15
N THR A 825 -22.06 -18.84 -8.51
CA THR A 825 -22.57 -18.90 -7.14
C THR A 825 -23.67 -17.87 -6.95
N THR A 826 -24.70 -18.21 -6.16
CA THR A 826 -25.67 -17.23 -5.69
C THR A 826 -25.03 -16.42 -4.58
N CYS A 827 -24.81 -15.13 -4.84
CA CYS A 827 -24.43 -14.15 -3.84
C CYS A 827 -25.67 -13.45 -3.32
N SER A 828 -25.72 -13.19 -2.02
CA SER A 828 -26.71 -12.30 -1.43
C SER A 828 -26.10 -11.35 -0.41
N VAL A 829 -26.69 -10.17 -0.26
CA VAL A 829 -26.39 -9.24 0.84
C VAL A 829 -27.57 -9.23 1.78
N LYS A 830 -27.29 -9.38 3.08
CA LYS A 830 -28.28 -9.33 4.16
C LYS A 830 -28.02 -8.12 5.03
N ASP A 831 -29.09 -7.53 5.53
CA ASP A 831 -29.00 -6.45 6.51
C ASP A 831 -28.67 -6.95 7.92
N ASP A 832 -28.70 -6.04 8.88
CA ASP A 832 -28.43 -6.35 10.29
C ASP A 832 -29.48 -7.28 10.92
N ALA A 833 -30.73 -7.23 10.44
CA ALA A 833 -31.83 -8.10 10.87
C ALA A 833 -31.79 -9.49 10.20
N GLY A 834 -30.91 -9.71 9.22
CA GLY A 834 -30.78 -10.96 8.46
C GLY A 834 -31.73 -11.08 7.26
N THR A 835 -32.40 -9.99 6.87
CA THR A 835 -33.25 -9.91 5.68
C THR A 835 -32.40 -9.80 4.43
N THR A 836 -32.67 -10.62 3.42
CA THR A 836 -31.99 -10.53 2.12
C THR A 836 -32.41 -9.25 1.40
N ARG A 837 -31.42 -8.42 1.04
CA ARG A 837 -31.60 -7.15 0.32
C ARG A 837 -31.30 -7.26 -1.16
N SER A 838 -30.39 -8.14 -1.52
CA SER A 838 -29.96 -8.38 -2.90
C SER A 838 -29.56 -9.83 -3.03
N GLU A 839 -29.92 -10.45 -4.15
CA GLU A 839 -29.54 -11.80 -4.50
C GLU A 839 -29.27 -11.89 -6.01
N ASN A 840 -28.08 -12.34 -6.38
CA ASN A 840 -27.64 -12.40 -7.77
C ASN A 840 -26.76 -13.62 -8.03
N THR A 841 -26.66 -14.05 -9.29
CA THR A 841 -25.64 -15.01 -9.69
C THR A 841 -24.31 -14.30 -9.94
N CYS A 842 -23.33 -14.53 -9.09
CA CYS A 842 -21.96 -14.07 -9.25
C CYS A 842 -21.10 -15.08 -10.02
N ARG A 843 -20.02 -14.56 -10.61
CA ARG A 843 -18.86 -15.35 -11.01
C ARG A 843 -17.93 -15.50 -9.81
N ARG A 844 -17.41 -16.69 -9.58
CA ARG A 844 -16.49 -16.97 -8.48
C ARG A 844 -15.19 -17.54 -9.01
N PHE A 845 -14.08 -17.04 -8.50
CA PHE A 845 -12.78 -17.66 -8.68
C PHE A 845 -11.93 -17.49 -7.42
N SER A 846 -10.91 -18.34 -7.29
CA SER A 846 -9.93 -18.25 -6.22
C SER A 846 -8.56 -18.01 -6.79
N PHE A 847 -7.76 -17.19 -6.12
CA PHE A 847 -6.33 -17.05 -6.41
C PHE A 847 -5.55 -16.92 -5.10
N TYR A 848 -4.23 -16.94 -5.20
CA TYR A 848 -3.34 -16.79 -4.05
C TYR A 848 -2.65 -15.44 -4.10
N GLN A 849 -2.63 -14.74 -2.98
CA GLN A 849 -1.95 -13.46 -2.83
C GLN A 849 -1.31 -13.33 -1.45
N ALA A 850 -0.10 -12.81 -1.37
CA ALA A 850 0.49 -12.46 -0.09
C ALA A 850 -0.07 -11.13 0.46
N ALA A 851 -0.56 -11.18 1.70
CA ALA A 851 -0.80 -9.97 2.48
C ALA A 851 0.54 -9.27 2.77
N ALA A 852 0.53 -7.93 2.92
CA ALA A 852 1.74 -7.14 3.15
C ALA A 852 2.57 -7.67 4.33
N GLU A 853 1.92 -7.99 5.45
CA GLU A 853 2.51 -8.55 6.67
C GLU A 853 3.17 -9.93 6.48
N ARG A 854 2.80 -10.66 5.43
CA ARG A 854 3.25 -12.03 5.14
C ARG A 854 4.29 -12.12 4.04
N LYS A 855 4.57 -11.01 3.36
CA LYS A 855 5.65 -10.93 2.36
C LYS A 855 7.00 -11.41 2.92
N PRO A 856 7.40 -11.09 4.17
CA PRO A 856 8.65 -11.61 4.74
C PRO A 856 8.67 -13.13 4.89
N GLY A 857 7.52 -13.73 5.23
CA GLY A 857 7.35 -15.18 5.34
C GLY A 857 7.06 -15.87 4.01
N ARG A 858 6.90 -15.10 2.91
CA ARG A 858 6.53 -15.58 1.56
C ARG A 858 5.33 -16.52 1.57
N ARG A 859 4.37 -16.23 2.45
CA ARG A 859 3.14 -17.00 2.61
C ARG A 859 2.01 -16.31 1.89
N GLN A 860 1.49 -16.97 0.87
CA GLN A 860 0.32 -16.52 0.13
C GLN A 860 -0.96 -17.04 0.78
N LEU A 861 -1.99 -16.20 0.79
CA LEU A 861 -3.31 -16.52 1.27
C LEU A 861 -4.21 -16.84 0.09
N ARG A 862 -5.12 -17.80 0.26
CA ARG A 862 -6.16 -18.04 -0.73
C ARG A 862 -7.24 -16.99 -0.60
N LEU A 863 -7.44 -16.19 -1.65
CA LEU A 863 -8.51 -15.22 -1.76
C LEU A 863 -9.64 -15.83 -2.60
N ASN A 864 -10.88 -15.62 -2.16
CA ASN A 864 -12.08 -15.96 -2.90
C ASN A 864 -12.73 -14.68 -3.41
N VAL A 865 -12.77 -14.53 -4.73
CA VAL A 865 -13.35 -13.37 -5.40
C VAL A 865 -14.72 -13.74 -5.93
N HIS A 866 -15.70 -12.90 -5.64
CA HIS A 866 -17.06 -12.97 -6.15
C HIS A 866 -17.29 -11.72 -6.98
N VAL A 867 -17.44 -11.88 -8.29
CA VAL A 867 -17.70 -10.79 -9.22
C VAL A 867 -19.19 -10.75 -9.50
N TRP A 868 -19.82 -9.66 -9.09
CA TRP A 868 -21.23 -9.36 -9.28
C TRP A 868 -21.54 -9.08 -10.77
N PRO A 869 -22.82 -9.14 -11.19
CA PRO A 869 -23.21 -8.88 -12.58
C PRO A 869 -22.86 -7.46 -13.09
N ASP A 870 -22.83 -6.48 -12.18
CA ASP A 870 -22.43 -5.10 -12.46
C ASP A 870 -20.90 -4.90 -12.56
N GLY A 871 -20.11 -5.92 -12.19
CA GLY A 871 -18.65 -5.90 -12.21
C GLY A 871 -18.01 -5.65 -10.84
N ASP A 872 -18.79 -5.36 -9.80
CA ASP A 872 -18.27 -5.17 -8.45
C ASP A 872 -17.70 -6.48 -7.90
N LYS A 873 -16.73 -6.36 -6.99
CA LYS A 873 -15.98 -7.50 -6.45
C LYS A 873 -16.14 -7.58 -4.95
N THR A 874 -16.50 -8.76 -4.48
CA THR A 874 -16.43 -9.11 -3.06
C THR A 874 -15.31 -10.11 -2.85
N VAL A 875 -14.33 -9.74 -2.03
CA VAL A 875 -13.14 -10.53 -1.74
C VAL A 875 -13.22 -11.04 -0.31
N ILE A 876 -13.09 -12.34 -0.15
CA ILE A 876 -13.11 -13.02 1.14
C ILE A 876 -11.85 -13.84 1.30
N TYR A 877 -11.20 -13.70 2.44
CA TYR A 877 -10.05 -14.52 2.78
C TYR A 877 -9.87 -14.65 4.29
N GLN A 878 -9.03 -15.58 4.70
CA GLN A 878 -8.66 -15.78 6.10
C GLN A 878 -7.18 -15.46 6.28
N ASP A 879 -6.87 -14.68 7.31
CA ASP A 879 -5.54 -14.23 7.68
C ASP A 879 -5.32 -14.41 9.19
N ASN A 880 -4.37 -15.26 9.56
CA ASN A 880 -4.02 -15.58 10.96
C ASN A 880 -5.24 -16.07 11.76
N GLY A 881 -6.07 -16.90 11.12
CA GLY A 881 -7.30 -17.40 11.71
C GLY A 881 -8.48 -16.42 11.68
N ARG A 882 -8.25 -15.13 11.37
CA ARG A 882 -9.29 -14.10 11.28
C ARG A 882 -9.81 -13.98 9.87
N TRP A 883 -11.12 -13.79 9.73
CA TRP A 883 -11.73 -13.61 8.42
C TRP A 883 -11.68 -12.14 8.02
N ARG A 884 -11.52 -11.90 6.73
CA ARG A 884 -11.59 -10.57 6.12
C ARG A 884 -12.57 -10.57 4.96
N LEU A 885 -13.39 -9.53 4.91
CA LEU A 885 -14.35 -9.23 3.85
C LEU A 885 -14.02 -7.84 3.30
N ASN A 886 -13.56 -7.76 2.05
CA ASN A 886 -13.05 -6.52 1.45
C ASN A 886 -12.08 -5.78 2.38
N GLU A 887 -11.06 -6.50 2.85
CA GLU A 887 -10.02 -6.04 3.80
C GLU A 887 -10.49 -5.75 5.24
N VAL A 888 -11.79 -5.79 5.52
CA VAL A 888 -12.33 -5.54 6.86
C VAL A 888 -12.33 -6.83 7.68
N ILE A 889 -11.72 -6.80 8.86
CA ILE A 889 -11.77 -7.92 9.81
C ILE A 889 -13.23 -8.19 10.16
N THR A 890 -13.68 -9.41 9.96
CA THR A 890 -15.05 -9.86 10.22
C THR A 890 -15.01 -11.03 11.18
N ASP A 891 -16.12 -11.24 11.90
CA ASP A 891 -16.34 -12.48 12.61
C ASP A 891 -16.29 -13.66 11.63
N GLY A 892 -15.94 -14.84 12.13
CA GLY A 892 -15.89 -16.04 11.29
C GLY A 892 -17.23 -16.30 10.57
N PRO A 893 -17.21 -17.01 9.42
CA PRO A 893 -18.38 -17.20 8.61
C PRO A 893 -19.48 -17.91 9.38
N GLN A 894 -20.68 -17.34 9.37
CA GLN A 894 -21.87 -18.04 9.82
C GLN A 894 -22.34 -18.98 8.72
N ARG A 895 -22.28 -20.28 8.99
CA ARG A 895 -22.84 -21.30 8.10
C ARG A 895 -24.30 -21.56 8.47
N LYS A 896 -25.20 -21.38 7.51
CA LYS A 896 -26.59 -21.83 7.58
C LYS A 896 -26.85 -22.69 6.35
N SER A 897 -27.13 -23.98 6.57
CA SER A 897 -27.23 -24.99 5.50
C SER A 897 -26.00 -24.99 4.57
N ASP A 898 -26.24 -24.73 3.28
CA ASP A 898 -25.33 -24.64 2.13
C ASP A 898 -24.89 -23.19 1.82
N MET A 899 -25.31 -22.23 2.63
CA MET A 899 -24.98 -20.82 2.49
C MET A 899 -23.99 -20.40 3.57
N THR A 900 -22.93 -19.70 3.16
CA THR A 900 -21.91 -19.16 4.05
C THR A 900 -22.01 -17.64 4.07
N CYS A 901 -22.08 -17.03 5.25
CA CYS A 901 -22.24 -15.59 5.42
C CYS A 901 -21.11 -14.94 6.23
N TRP A 902 -20.64 -13.76 5.83
CA TRP A 902 -19.60 -12.96 6.48
C TRP A 902 -20.16 -11.57 6.81
N ARG A 903 -20.05 -11.13 8.07
CA ARG A 903 -20.66 -9.88 8.54
C ARG A 903 -19.66 -8.73 8.56
N ASN A 904 -19.86 -7.71 7.75
CA ASN A 904 -19.02 -6.52 7.77
C ASN A 904 -19.31 -5.71 9.05
N PRO A 905 -18.33 -5.49 9.95
CA PRO A 905 -18.55 -4.77 11.20
C PRO A 905 -18.80 -3.27 11.00
N ILE A 906 -18.40 -2.71 9.85
CA ILE A 906 -18.56 -1.30 9.50
C ILE A 906 -19.98 -1.04 9.01
N SER A 907 -20.44 -1.79 8.01
CA SER A 907 -21.79 -1.62 7.46
C SER A 907 -22.86 -2.41 8.20
N LYS A 908 -22.48 -3.30 9.13
CA LYS A 908 -23.33 -4.28 9.84
C LYS A 908 -24.01 -5.34 8.97
N ARG A 909 -23.93 -5.20 7.65
CA ARG A 909 -24.46 -6.13 6.64
C ARG A 909 -23.65 -7.42 6.56
N SER A 910 -24.29 -8.48 6.08
CA SER A 910 -23.63 -9.76 5.78
C SER A 910 -23.60 -10.03 4.28
N PHE A 911 -22.44 -10.36 3.74
CA PHE A 911 -22.34 -10.99 2.43
C PHE A 911 -22.51 -12.50 2.58
N CYS A 912 -23.35 -13.11 1.79
CA CYS A 912 -23.64 -14.54 1.79
C CYS A 912 -23.39 -15.14 0.42
N ALA A 913 -22.82 -16.35 0.36
CA ALA A 913 -22.60 -17.08 -0.88
C ALA A 913 -23.07 -18.53 -0.77
N LYS A 914 -23.72 -19.01 -1.83
CA LYS A 914 -24.19 -20.39 -2.02
C LYS A 914 -23.75 -20.89 -3.40
N PRO A 915 -22.96 -21.97 -3.50
CA PRO A 915 -22.57 -22.56 -4.79
C PRO A 915 -23.78 -22.96 -5.64
N LEU A 916 -23.68 -22.81 -6.97
CA LEU A 916 -24.73 -23.19 -7.94
C LEU A 916 -24.41 -24.51 -8.63
#